data_AF-A0A640KPI5-F1
#
_entry.id   AF-A0A640KPI5-F1
#
_cell.length_a   1.000
_cell.length_b   1.000
_cell.length_c   1.000
_cell.angle_alpha   90.00
_cell.angle_beta   90.00
_cell.angle_gamma   90.00
#
_symmetry.space_group_name_H-M   'P 1'
#
loop_
_entity.id
_entity.type
_entity.pdbx_description
1 polymer ?
#
loop_
_entity_poly.entity_id
_entity_poly.type
_entity_poly.pdbx_seq_one_letter_code
_entity_poly.pdbx_strand_id
1 'polypeptide(L)'
;MSRADKQQHQEHVVGTSRDTSVRLFAFANTRPGYQVIFSPEEPLIILKSKKSATPQHPCLQWEPLSSLVFQARPNTTQAVYVADTTNLSSNTTYDQEEHVNGAAVGPLLKRLSNTITRLNPHNATMVAAGVSGHLAMKYVLVGEKTLGHRDRLVQRLVLVCPTSLTSLTAMTNAVIRRPAVDGYQLPEVIVLLKDQAEVPGWSAWLTALQDVHHRISSFHITTDLEPSLFAAIAREARCSAADGTVVDVQKRYPVPRVYRLDFVLSKQTKSVEQLPRLSPLDTLGYDDVAEDGHEDAHDRHHAQHLGHSHGHGAHHHQHRLNHASDEEGYEDVCSSDEESDAEEDAHDAAAGDSACGAESCCECDREGCCGDREHGAEAAVNDSAGSMLVSGLHGLANWCDPVRVIVEGRVLDLGTGLVGTTDGCVEVTNLSEMVETDSTLASWHARVVSAGQKAMQRRPPAVAVAGALSRDDEGRTTLRAEEVRPLTKAEVLHSMTAGSSIEEIPVHYNTSRIAHSYGALLIRGRKCALVRKVGDTMGAPMRIPFVPHISTEESSMDCAVRALCDACDVSSDNFFLPSYLPPVIYYPAASEANSNHAGPRCVTIYTALAISPPPRGASSDVVEDVPEPEEPYDWVSFSRALALLGTEVEREALQEAQHHLQRAYKAGLYTPVKGCGLFGEKVKPHSGAATVSKTTLTGIPAPAGQRLKTLAGIEFYVIVCPGGVASELTPLLTQALHTNCLLVCDEDTATSSLEDIAVEAQGRGERHVLLLLGGNDDAEAFCEAHLVYLTEKRHATAQVFTVLLPQVAMSITEFGGGALNSEVESRLDSLLCAVRVSDALVTMVPPKALSGGEHALLQVCCRVNPDLMFFYSWEARQPFTLGNQMPPDSDSGSASNAGATPFLKELKVRTPTGMPVAPAALAFLTHPGVLDCFYAAGECRLLFAEGDVWVPTRGSTQGFVCLDTVSHCLTVEPGKEWADESNADRTSELTLLVWCANDAAANAAAVHAATLEKQLQWSEARDGSDWLLAYDPLPQWD
;
A
#
# COMPACT_ATOMS: atom_id res chain seq x y z
N MET A 1 6.38 25.82 -1.59
CA MET A 1 6.10 24.54 -2.28
C MET A 1 7.40 23.76 -2.31
N SER A 2 7.46 22.71 -1.51
CA SER A 2 8.59 21.77 -1.49
C SER A 2 8.72 21.06 -2.85
N ARG A 3 9.83 20.36 -3.11
CA ARG A 3 9.94 19.53 -4.33
C ARG A 3 8.89 18.42 -4.36
N ALA A 4 8.56 17.85 -3.21
CA ALA A 4 7.43 16.92 -3.05
C ALA A 4 6.10 17.59 -3.41
N ASP A 5 5.85 18.84 -2.99
CA ASP A 5 4.66 19.58 -3.42
C ASP A 5 4.67 19.85 -4.93
N LYS A 6 5.82 20.12 -5.55
CA LYS A 6 5.93 20.37 -7.01
C LYS A 6 5.73 19.10 -7.83
N GLN A 7 6.22 17.97 -7.33
CA GLN A 7 6.07 16.65 -7.97
C GLN A 7 4.65 16.10 -7.75
N GLN A 8 4.11 16.21 -6.53
CA GLN A 8 2.72 15.91 -6.24
C GLN A 8 1.80 16.85 -7.04
N HIS A 9 2.16 18.12 -7.22
CA HIS A 9 1.47 19.04 -8.12
C HIS A 9 1.64 18.62 -9.60
N GLN A 10 2.79 18.16 -10.07
CA GLN A 10 2.97 17.65 -11.45
C GLN A 10 2.23 16.33 -11.73
N GLU A 11 2.12 15.45 -10.74
CA GLU A 11 1.48 14.13 -10.85
C GLU A 11 -0.04 14.21 -10.60
N HIS A 12 -0.49 15.17 -9.78
CA HIS A 12 -1.89 15.33 -9.40
C HIS A 12 -2.58 16.51 -10.09
N VAL A 13 -1.86 17.51 -10.59
CA VAL A 13 -2.44 18.57 -11.43
C VAL A 13 -2.46 18.13 -12.89
N VAL A 14 -3.67 17.86 -13.38
CA VAL A 14 -3.93 17.78 -14.81
C VAL A 14 -3.93 19.20 -15.36
N GLY A 15 -2.73 19.71 -15.67
CA GLY A 15 -2.50 20.94 -16.42
C GLY A 15 -2.70 22.24 -15.65
N THR A 16 -1.60 22.84 -15.19
CA THR A 16 -1.54 24.31 -15.25
C THR A 16 -1.47 24.74 -16.72
N SER A 17 -1.72 26.03 -17.03
CA SER A 17 -1.55 26.55 -18.41
C SER A 17 -0.20 26.22 -19.06
N ARG A 18 0.81 25.95 -18.21
CA ARG A 18 2.21 25.75 -18.58
C ARG A 18 2.64 24.29 -18.70
N ASP A 19 1.84 23.32 -18.25
CA ASP A 19 2.22 21.90 -18.29
C ASP A 19 1.87 21.23 -19.62
N THR A 20 2.75 20.30 -20.03
CA THR A 20 2.54 19.38 -21.16
C THR A 20 1.67 18.19 -20.72
N SER A 21 0.38 18.44 -20.51
CA SER A 21 -0.61 17.43 -20.11
C SER A 21 -1.82 17.40 -21.06
N VAL A 22 -2.67 16.38 -20.92
CA VAL A 22 -4.00 16.35 -21.57
C VAL A 22 -4.86 17.40 -20.88
N ARG A 23 -5.39 18.35 -21.63
CA ARG A 23 -6.24 19.42 -21.08
C ARG A 23 -7.71 19.03 -21.25
N LEU A 24 -8.49 19.11 -20.17
CA LEU A 24 -9.92 18.78 -20.18
C LEU A 24 -10.74 20.06 -20.12
N PHE A 25 -11.63 20.23 -21.09
CA PHE A 25 -12.59 21.32 -21.11
C PHE A 25 -14.01 20.78 -21.05
N ALA A 26 -14.94 21.59 -20.56
CA ALA A 26 -16.35 21.27 -20.46
C ALA A 26 -17.20 22.46 -20.91
N PHE A 27 -18.11 22.23 -21.85
CA PHE A 27 -19.20 23.15 -22.10
C PHE A 27 -20.29 22.96 -21.05
N ALA A 28 -20.74 24.04 -20.40
CA ALA A 28 -21.84 24.01 -19.45
C ALA A 28 -22.69 25.29 -19.54
N ASN A 29 -24.00 25.17 -19.31
CA ASN A 29 -24.95 26.31 -19.28
C ASN A 29 -25.51 26.59 -17.87
N THR A 30 -24.87 26.05 -16.83
CA THR A 30 -25.23 26.17 -15.41
C THR A 30 -24.93 27.57 -14.84
N ARG A 31 -25.75 28.04 -13.88
CA ARG A 31 -25.67 29.38 -13.27
C ARG A 31 -24.60 29.48 -12.16
N PRO A 32 -24.16 30.71 -11.79
CA PRO A 32 -23.33 30.95 -10.61
C PRO A 32 -24.08 30.50 -9.34
N GLY A 33 -23.43 29.72 -8.48
CA GLY A 33 -23.99 29.23 -7.20
C GLY A 33 -24.41 27.75 -7.18
N TYR A 34 -24.48 27.08 -8.34
CA TYR A 34 -24.49 25.62 -8.38
C TYR A 34 -23.06 25.12 -8.36
N GLN A 35 -22.69 24.26 -7.39
CA GLN A 35 -21.48 23.45 -7.50
C GLN A 35 -21.65 22.55 -8.72
N VAL A 36 -20.92 22.86 -9.79
CA VAL A 36 -20.94 22.05 -11.00
C VAL A 36 -20.08 20.82 -10.73
N ILE A 37 -20.71 19.74 -10.28
CA ILE A 37 -20.07 18.44 -10.18
C ILE A 37 -20.02 17.87 -11.59
N PHE A 38 -18.85 17.86 -12.22
CA PHE A 38 -18.70 17.28 -13.55
C PHE A 38 -18.37 15.80 -13.43
N SER A 39 -19.41 14.98 -13.29
CA SER A 39 -19.38 13.57 -13.67
C SER A 39 -20.82 13.08 -13.87
N PRO A 40 -21.28 12.94 -15.13
CA PRO A 40 -22.61 12.43 -15.39
C PRO A 40 -22.57 11.01 -15.98
N GLU A 41 -23.70 10.29 -15.87
CA GLU A 41 -23.97 9.10 -16.66
C GLU A 41 -24.05 9.47 -18.16
N GLU A 42 -23.46 8.64 -19.02
CA GLU A 42 -23.43 8.77 -20.49
C GLU A 42 -22.89 10.11 -21.05
N PRO A 43 -21.68 10.58 -20.66
CA PRO A 43 -21.15 11.85 -21.14
C PRO A 43 -20.71 11.80 -22.61
N LEU A 44 -20.74 12.95 -23.28
CA LEU A 44 -20.14 13.14 -24.60
C LEU A 44 -18.72 13.70 -24.47
N ILE A 45 -17.72 12.93 -24.89
CA ILE A 45 -16.29 13.29 -24.82
C ILE A 45 -15.75 13.45 -26.23
N ILE A 46 -15.22 14.63 -26.54
CA ILE A 46 -14.62 14.95 -27.84
C ILE A 46 -13.11 14.84 -27.71
N LEU A 47 -12.49 13.95 -28.49
CA LEU A 47 -11.03 13.81 -28.54
C LEU A 47 -10.43 14.71 -29.62
N LYS A 48 -9.52 15.59 -29.22
CA LYS A 48 -8.78 16.48 -30.11
C LYS A 48 -7.29 16.21 -30.00
N SER A 49 -6.65 15.76 -31.09
CA SER A 49 -5.26 15.30 -31.05
C SER A 49 -4.29 16.02 -31.98
N LYS A 50 -4.70 17.04 -32.74
CA LYS A 50 -3.78 17.76 -33.64
C LYS A 50 -4.04 19.25 -33.67
N LYS A 51 -2.95 20.03 -33.66
CA LYS A 51 -2.99 21.50 -33.76
C LYS A 51 -3.65 21.93 -35.07
N SER A 52 -4.57 22.89 -34.97
CA SER A 52 -5.10 23.59 -36.13
C SER A 52 -4.01 24.43 -36.79
N ALA A 53 -4.16 24.70 -38.09
CA ALA A 53 -3.22 25.54 -38.85
C ALA A 53 -3.11 26.96 -38.27
N THR A 54 -4.19 27.46 -37.67
CA THR A 54 -4.25 28.71 -36.92
C THR A 54 -4.40 28.43 -35.42
N PRO A 55 -3.68 29.13 -34.53
CA PRO A 55 -3.92 29.05 -33.09
C PRO A 55 -5.35 29.48 -32.79
N GLN A 56 -6.14 28.59 -32.18
CA GLN A 56 -7.51 28.86 -31.75
C GLN A 56 -7.85 28.02 -30.52
N HIS A 57 -8.84 28.44 -29.73
CA HIS A 57 -9.30 27.71 -28.57
C HIS A 57 -9.64 26.24 -28.93
N PRO A 58 -9.26 25.23 -28.12
CA PRO A 58 -9.52 23.83 -28.40
C PRO A 58 -11.01 23.52 -28.66
N CYS A 59 -11.88 24.19 -27.90
CA CYS A 59 -13.33 24.07 -27.97
C CYS A 59 -14.01 24.85 -29.11
N LEU A 60 -13.35 25.81 -29.76
CA LEU A 60 -13.99 26.72 -30.72
C LEU A 60 -14.67 25.96 -31.88
N GLN A 61 -14.00 24.93 -32.41
CA GLN A 61 -14.54 24.09 -33.48
C GLN A 61 -15.81 23.31 -33.07
N TRP A 62 -16.01 23.09 -31.78
CA TRP A 62 -17.05 22.22 -31.22
C TRP A 62 -18.21 22.99 -30.58
N GLU A 63 -18.15 24.33 -30.56
CA GLU A 63 -19.23 25.19 -30.09
C GLU A 63 -20.58 24.96 -30.83
N PRO A 64 -20.62 24.77 -32.16
CA PRO A 64 -21.89 24.47 -32.83
C PRO A 64 -22.48 23.13 -32.39
N LEU A 65 -21.65 22.12 -32.14
CA LEU A 65 -22.10 20.81 -31.64
C LEU A 65 -22.67 20.94 -30.23
N SER A 66 -21.96 21.62 -29.32
CA SER A 66 -22.45 21.80 -27.96
C SER A 66 -23.77 22.56 -27.96
N SER A 67 -23.91 23.61 -28.79
CA SER A 67 -25.16 24.35 -28.96
C SER A 67 -26.32 23.44 -29.41
N LEU A 68 -26.08 22.55 -30.39
CA LEU A 68 -27.10 21.58 -30.84
C LEU A 68 -27.48 20.59 -29.72
N VAL A 69 -26.51 20.09 -28.96
CA VAL A 69 -26.75 19.18 -27.83
C VAL A 69 -27.58 19.87 -26.74
N PHE A 70 -27.23 21.10 -26.34
CA PHE A 70 -27.97 21.86 -25.34
C PHE A 70 -29.36 22.30 -25.81
N GLN A 71 -29.55 22.55 -27.11
CA GLN A 71 -30.88 22.80 -27.68
C GLN A 71 -31.77 21.56 -27.67
N ALA A 72 -31.20 20.38 -27.97
CA ALA A 72 -31.92 19.11 -27.92
C ALA A 72 -32.25 18.70 -26.47
N ARG A 73 -31.41 19.10 -25.51
CA ARG A 73 -31.46 18.72 -24.09
C ARG A 73 -31.43 19.95 -23.16
N PRO A 74 -32.49 20.76 -23.11
CA PRO A 74 -32.51 21.98 -22.30
C PRO A 74 -32.51 21.72 -20.78
N ASN A 75 -32.73 20.48 -20.34
CA ASN A 75 -32.87 20.11 -18.93
C ASN A 75 -31.66 19.38 -18.32
N THR A 76 -30.64 19.03 -19.09
CA THR A 76 -29.52 18.23 -18.56
C THR A 76 -28.51 19.09 -17.80
N THR A 77 -27.89 18.49 -16.78
CA THR A 77 -26.67 19.00 -16.11
C THR A 77 -25.39 18.57 -16.83
N GLN A 78 -25.52 17.66 -17.81
CA GLN A 78 -24.42 17.11 -18.59
C GLN A 78 -23.60 18.19 -19.29
N ALA A 79 -22.27 18.11 -19.16
CA ALA A 79 -21.34 18.89 -19.95
C ALA A 79 -20.90 18.12 -21.21
N VAL A 80 -20.63 18.85 -22.29
CA VAL A 80 -19.90 18.30 -23.44
C VAL A 80 -18.42 18.50 -23.16
N TYR A 81 -17.66 17.40 -23.07
CA TYR A 81 -16.25 17.43 -22.73
C TYR A 81 -15.37 17.49 -23.98
N VAL A 82 -14.26 18.21 -23.91
CA VAL A 82 -13.21 18.21 -24.92
C VAL A 82 -11.91 17.81 -24.24
N ALA A 83 -11.41 16.61 -24.57
CA ALA A 83 -10.09 16.13 -24.18
C ALA A 83 -9.08 16.53 -25.25
N ASP A 84 -8.25 17.53 -24.92
CA ASP A 84 -7.23 18.08 -25.82
C ASP A 84 -5.85 17.46 -25.54
N THR A 85 -5.35 16.70 -26.52
CA THR A 85 -4.02 16.11 -26.54
C THR A 85 -3.06 16.79 -27.52
N THR A 86 -3.46 17.91 -28.14
CA THR A 86 -2.70 18.60 -29.21
C THR A 86 -1.27 19.01 -28.84
N ASN A 87 -1.00 19.33 -27.57
CA ASN A 87 0.35 19.69 -27.13
C ASN A 87 1.26 18.47 -26.95
N LEU A 88 0.68 17.31 -26.64
CA LEU A 88 1.42 16.06 -26.48
C LEU A 88 1.76 15.44 -27.84
N SER A 89 0.82 15.47 -28.79
CA SER A 89 1.05 14.96 -30.15
C SER A 89 2.01 15.79 -30.98
N SER A 90 2.28 17.05 -30.59
CA SER A 90 3.36 17.83 -31.22
C SER A 90 4.77 17.34 -30.86
N ASN A 91 4.90 16.43 -29.89
CA ASN A 91 6.15 15.76 -29.58
C ASN A 91 6.29 14.51 -30.47
N THR A 92 7.20 14.55 -31.46
CA THR A 92 7.34 13.51 -32.49
C THR A 92 7.55 12.12 -31.92
N THR A 93 8.14 12.01 -30.73
CA THR A 93 8.42 10.75 -30.03
C THR A 93 7.13 10.06 -29.56
N TYR A 94 6.16 10.81 -29.01
CA TYR A 94 4.91 10.22 -28.52
C TYR A 94 4.02 9.73 -29.67
N ASP A 95 3.91 10.50 -30.73
CA ASP A 95 3.18 10.05 -31.91
C ASP A 95 3.88 8.85 -32.55
N GLN A 96 5.21 8.81 -32.63
CA GLN A 96 5.94 7.65 -33.15
C GLN A 96 5.76 6.40 -32.28
N GLU A 97 5.89 6.50 -30.96
CA GLU A 97 5.69 5.36 -30.06
C GLU A 97 4.28 4.79 -30.15
N GLU A 98 3.26 5.64 -30.29
CA GLU A 98 1.88 5.18 -30.45
C GLU A 98 1.65 4.46 -31.78
N HIS A 99 2.39 4.82 -32.84
CA HIS A 99 2.31 4.20 -34.17
C HIS A 99 3.23 2.97 -34.33
N VAL A 100 4.40 2.95 -33.69
CA VAL A 100 5.43 1.89 -33.80
C VAL A 100 5.09 0.71 -32.89
N ASN A 101 4.65 0.97 -31.66
CA ASN A 101 4.37 -0.08 -30.67
C ASN A 101 2.91 -0.55 -30.75
N GLY A 102 2.43 -0.93 -31.94
CA GLY A 102 1.01 -1.04 -32.30
C GLY A 102 0.02 -1.60 -31.25
N ALA A 103 0.42 -2.57 -30.42
CA ALA A 103 -0.43 -3.13 -29.37
C ALA A 103 -0.11 -2.67 -27.93
N ALA A 104 1.01 -1.98 -27.70
CA ALA A 104 1.36 -1.43 -26.40
C ALA A 104 0.73 -0.04 -26.21
N VAL A 105 0.44 0.28 -24.95
CA VAL A 105 -0.04 1.61 -24.53
C VAL A 105 1.17 2.52 -24.39
N GLY A 106 1.26 3.56 -25.22
CA GLY A 106 2.31 4.56 -25.12
C GLY A 106 1.99 5.67 -24.11
N PRO A 107 2.91 6.63 -23.90
CA PRO A 107 2.76 7.69 -22.92
C PRO A 107 1.55 8.61 -23.19
N LEU A 108 1.22 8.85 -24.46
CA LEU A 108 0.10 9.69 -24.86
C LEU A 108 -1.23 9.08 -24.42
N LEU A 109 -1.39 7.78 -24.69
CA LEU A 109 -2.61 7.04 -24.38
C LEU A 109 -2.75 6.77 -22.88
N LYS A 110 -1.64 6.58 -22.14
CA LYS A 110 -1.62 6.53 -20.67
C LYS A 110 -2.11 7.85 -20.05
N ARG A 111 -1.60 9.00 -20.52
CA ARG A 111 -2.04 10.33 -20.03
C ARG A 111 -3.50 10.63 -20.35
N LEU A 112 -3.96 10.25 -21.54
CA LEU A 112 -5.37 10.36 -21.92
C LEU A 112 -6.25 9.51 -21.00
N SER A 113 -5.85 8.26 -20.75
CA SER A 113 -6.60 7.39 -19.86
C SER A 113 -6.69 7.95 -18.45
N ASN A 114 -5.59 8.39 -17.86
CA ASN A 114 -5.60 8.95 -16.50
C ASN A 114 -6.58 10.14 -16.38
N THR A 115 -6.65 10.98 -17.42
CA THR A 115 -7.56 12.14 -17.44
C THR A 115 -9.03 11.72 -17.53
N ILE A 116 -9.34 10.74 -18.39
CA ILE A 116 -10.70 10.21 -18.54
C ILE A 116 -11.12 9.44 -17.28
N THR A 117 -10.23 8.66 -16.68
CA THR A 117 -10.50 7.92 -15.43
C THR A 117 -10.81 8.87 -14.27
N ARG A 118 -10.11 10.01 -14.16
CA ARG A 118 -10.40 11.03 -13.13
C ARG A 118 -11.74 11.74 -13.34
N LEU A 119 -12.21 11.83 -14.59
CA LEU A 119 -13.58 12.26 -14.87
C LEU A 119 -14.62 11.19 -14.44
N ASN A 120 -14.17 9.94 -14.33
CA ASN A 120 -14.96 8.76 -13.96
C ASN A 120 -16.29 8.64 -14.73
N PRO A 121 -16.28 8.65 -16.08
CA PRO A 121 -17.52 8.58 -16.82
C PRO A 121 -18.08 7.15 -16.85
N HIS A 122 -19.41 7.03 -16.73
CA HIS A 122 -20.12 5.78 -16.93
C HIS A 122 -20.74 5.76 -18.34
N ASN A 123 -20.42 4.78 -19.17
CA ASN A 123 -20.99 4.62 -20.52
C ASN A 123 -20.79 5.83 -21.48
N ALA A 124 -19.61 6.45 -21.48
CA ALA A 124 -19.36 7.62 -22.33
C ALA A 124 -19.48 7.32 -23.83
N THR A 125 -19.88 8.34 -24.59
CA THR A 125 -19.71 8.39 -26.04
C THR A 125 -18.50 9.26 -26.37
N MET A 126 -17.48 8.67 -26.98
CA MET A 126 -16.30 9.40 -27.47
C MET A 126 -16.47 9.76 -28.94
N VAL A 127 -16.22 11.01 -29.30
CA VAL A 127 -16.23 11.52 -30.68
C VAL A 127 -14.81 11.87 -31.09
N ALA A 128 -14.35 11.34 -32.22
CA ALA A 128 -13.01 11.62 -32.75
C ALA A 128 -13.07 11.90 -34.26
N ALA A 129 -12.59 13.08 -34.66
CA ALA A 129 -12.62 13.51 -36.06
C ALA A 129 -11.27 13.38 -36.76
N GLY A 130 -11.27 12.90 -38.01
CA GLY A 130 -10.09 12.83 -38.85
C GLY A 130 -8.94 12.04 -38.22
N VAL A 131 -7.82 12.72 -38.01
CA VAL A 131 -6.57 12.15 -37.46
C VAL A 131 -6.71 11.65 -36.02
N SER A 132 -7.65 12.20 -35.25
CA SER A 132 -7.90 11.75 -33.87
C SER A 132 -8.53 10.37 -33.80
N GLY A 133 -9.10 9.88 -34.90
CA GLY A 133 -9.70 8.56 -34.99
C GLY A 133 -8.72 7.41 -34.68
N HIS A 134 -7.44 7.54 -35.05
CA HIS A 134 -6.43 6.53 -34.75
C HIS A 134 -6.22 6.37 -33.24
N LEU A 135 -6.02 7.49 -32.53
CA LEU A 135 -5.82 7.49 -31.09
C LEU A 135 -7.07 7.00 -30.34
N ALA A 136 -8.25 7.43 -30.77
CA ALA A 136 -9.52 7.01 -30.16
C ALA A 136 -9.78 5.50 -30.34
N MET A 137 -9.54 4.98 -31.54
CA MET A 137 -9.68 3.55 -31.80
C MET A 137 -8.72 2.72 -30.94
N LYS A 138 -7.45 3.16 -30.82
CA LYS A 138 -6.46 2.49 -29.97
C LYS A 138 -6.87 2.55 -28.49
N TYR A 139 -7.39 3.69 -28.03
CA TYR A 139 -7.85 3.88 -26.65
C TYR A 139 -8.96 2.88 -26.28
N VAL A 140 -9.98 2.80 -27.14
CA VAL A 140 -11.17 1.96 -26.92
C VAL A 140 -10.87 0.46 -27.04
N LEU A 141 -9.91 0.07 -27.90
CA LEU A 141 -9.54 -1.33 -28.11
C LEU A 141 -8.54 -1.88 -27.07
N VAL A 142 -7.62 -1.05 -26.56
CA VAL A 142 -6.49 -1.52 -25.71
C VAL A 142 -6.26 -0.65 -24.48
N GLY A 143 -6.48 0.65 -24.57
CA GLY A 143 -6.08 1.63 -23.56
C GLY A 143 -6.71 1.41 -22.21
N GLU A 144 -8.04 1.34 -22.15
CA GLU A 144 -8.75 1.22 -20.88
C GLU A 144 -8.33 -0.03 -20.12
N LYS A 145 -8.26 -1.14 -20.85
CA LYS A 145 -8.02 -2.45 -20.26
C LYS A 145 -6.58 -2.72 -19.86
N THR A 146 -5.63 -2.34 -20.71
CA THR A 146 -4.20 -2.52 -20.43
C THR A 146 -3.74 -1.67 -19.26
N LEU A 147 -4.50 -0.61 -18.93
CA LEU A 147 -4.26 0.27 -17.80
C LEU A 147 -5.09 -0.10 -16.55
N GLY A 148 -5.75 -1.27 -16.55
CA GLY A 148 -6.36 -1.86 -15.35
C GLY A 148 -7.78 -1.39 -15.00
N HIS A 149 -8.51 -0.74 -15.91
CA HIS A 149 -9.88 -0.30 -15.62
C HIS A 149 -10.85 -1.49 -15.60
N ARG A 150 -11.59 -1.64 -14.48
CA ARG A 150 -12.57 -2.72 -14.26
C ARG A 150 -13.80 -2.56 -15.15
N ASP A 151 -14.33 -1.34 -15.23
CA ASP A 151 -15.48 -0.97 -16.06
C ASP A 151 -15.07 -0.26 -17.35
N ARG A 152 -15.97 -0.24 -18.34
CA ARG A 152 -15.75 0.48 -19.59
C ARG A 152 -16.16 1.94 -19.45
N LEU A 153 -15.17 2.83 -19.51
CA LEU A 153 -15.38 4.27 -19.42
C LEU A 153 -16.04 4.81 -20.70
N VAL A 154 -15.63 4.29 -21.86
CA VAL A 154 -16.16 4.65 -23.19
C VAL A 154 -16.85 3.46 -23.84
N GLN A 155 -18.18 3.47 -23.83
CA GLN A 155 -19.00 2.40 -24.41
C GLN A 155 -19.19 2.56 -25.92
N ARG A 156 -19.24 3.81 -26.42
CA ARG A 156 -19.47 4.12 -27.84
C ARG A 156 -18.38 5.02 -28.38
N LEU A 157 -17.88 4.67 -29.57
CA LEU A 157 -16.92 5.47 -30.32
C LEU A 157 -17.54 5.95 -31.63
N VAL A 158 -17.58 7.26 -31.86
CA VAL A 158 -18.03 7.90 -33.09
C VAL A 158 -16.81 8.45 -33.84
N LEU A 159 -16.46 7.78 -34.94
CA LEU A 159 -15.40 8.19 -35.86
C LEU A 159 -15.98 9.10 -36.94
N VAL A 160 -15.53 10.35 -36.99
CA VAL A 160 -16.07 11.37 -37.89
C VAL A 160 -15.08 11.68 -39.00
N CYS A 161 -15.42 11.32 -40.24
CA CYS A 161 -14.56 11.48 -41.40
C CYS A 161 -13.10 11.03 -41.11
N PRO A 162 -12.90 9.79 -40.61
CA PRO A 162 -11.59 9.29 -40.18
C PRO A 162 -10.56 9.31 -41.32
N THR A 163 -9.27 9.27 -40.96
CA THR A 163 -8.19 9.08 -41.94
C THR A 163 -8.24 7.69 -42.59
N SER A 164 -7.42 7.48 -43.63
CA SER A 164 -7.29 6.23 -44.37
C SER A 164 -7.41 4.96 -43.51
N LEU A 165 -8.28 4.04 -43.96
CA LEU A 165 -8.51 2.72 -43.36
C LEU A 165 -7.22 1.90 -43.23
N THR A 166 -6.23 2.12 -44.10
CA THR A 166 -4.94 1.41 -44.07
C THR A 166 -4.19 1.63 -42.76
N SER A 167 -4.18 2.87 -42.25
CA SER A 167 -3.49 3.21 -40.99
C SER A 167 -4.14 2.53 -39.79
N LEU A 168 -5.48 2.49 -39.75
CA LEU A 168 -6.22 1.79 -38.71
C LEU A 168 -6.03 0.28 -38.79
N THR A 169 -5.99 -0.28 -40.01
CA THR A 169 -5.83 -1.72 -40.22
C THR A 169 -4.49 -2.22 -39.67
N ALA A 170 -3.39 -1.49 -39.90
CA ALA A 170 -2.07 -1.85 -39.38
C ALA A 170 -2.04 -1.90 -37.84
N MET A 171 -2.56 -0.86 -37.18
CA MET A 171 -2.68 -0.81 -35.72
C MET A 171 -3.57 -1.95 -35.21
N THR A 172 -4.73 -2.15 -35.82
CA THR A 172 -5.70 -3.13 -35.32
C THR A 172 -5.21 -4.56 -35.51
N ASN A 173 -4.48 -4.86 -36.59
CA ASN A 173 -3.82 -6.15 -36.77
C ASN A 173 -2.78 -6.44 -35.68
N ALA A 174 -2.06 -5.42 -35.19
CA ALA A 174 -1.16 -5.58 -34.06
C ALA A 174 -1.94 -5.89 -32.77
N VAL A 175 -3.07 -5.21 -32.54
CA VAL A 175 -3.95 -5.43 -31.39
C VAL A 175 -4.60 -6.82 -31.42
N ILE A 176 -5.07 -7.28 -32.58
CA ILE A 176 -5.74 -8.57 -32.77
C ILE A 176 -4.85 -9.75 -32.39
N ARG A 177 -3.52 -9.63 -32.57
CA ARG A 177 -2.55 -10.67 -32.18
C ARG A 177 -2.49 -10.94 -30.67
N ARG A 178 -3.00 -10.04 -29.83
CA ARG A 178 -3.12 -10.27 -28.38
C ARG A 178 -4.43 -11.01 -28.08
N PRO A 179 -4.51 -11.92 -27.12
CA PRO A 179 -5.80 -12.52 -26.75
C PRO A 179 -6.79 -11.44 -26.28
N ALA A 180 -8.05 -11.53 -26.72
CA ALA A 180 -9.13 -10.74 -26.13
C ALA A 180 -9.40 -11.31 -24.74
N VAL A 181 -9.31 -10.49 -23.68
CA VAL A 181 -9.62 -10.99 -22.33
C VAL A 181 -11.12 -11.06 -22.11
N ASP A 182 -11.60 -12.23 -21.69
CA ASP A 182 -12.99 -12.57 -21.50
C ASP A 182 -13.63 -11.70 -20.40
N GLY A 183 -14.89 -11.27 -20.59
CA GLY A 183 -15.68 -10.54 -19.59
C GLY A 183 -15.67 -9.00 -19.67
N TYR A 184 -14.74 -8.37 -20.40
CA TYR A 184 -14.77 -6.91 -20.58
C TYR A 184 -15.76 -6.51 -21.68
N GLN A 185 -16.68 -5.57 -21.40
CA GLN A 185 -17.69 -5.15 -22.36
C GLN A 185 -17.05 -4.67 -23.67
N LEU A 186 -17.64 -5.04 -24.82
CA LEU A 186 -17.13 -4.65 -26.13
C LEU A 186 -17.78 -3.33 -26.60
N PRO A 187 -17.00 -2.42 -27.20
CA PRO A 187 -17.46 -1.10 -27.60
C PRO A 187 -18.35 -1.14 -28.85
N GLU A 188 -19.28 -0.19 -28.96
CA GLU A 188 -20.02 0.12 -30.18
C GLU A 188 -19.22 1.13 -31.03
N VAL A 189 -19.02 0.86 -32.32
CA VAL A 189 -18.26 1.75 -33.22
C VAL A 189 -19.16 2.31 -34.31
N ILE A 190 -19.30 3.63 -34.36
CA ILE A 190 -20.07 4.33 -35.40
C ILE A 190 -19.10 5.10 -36.29
N VAL A 191 -19.25 5.00 -37.61
CA VAL A 191 -18.39 5.69 -38.59
C VAL A 191 -19.23 6.58 -39.50
N LEU A 192 -18.94 7.88 -39.48
CA LEU A 192 -19.53 8.88 -40.36
C LEU A 192 -18.58 9.10 -41.53
N LEU A 193 -18.99 8.71 -42.73
CA LEU A 193 -18.20 8.83 -43.96
C LEU A 193 -18.76 9.94 -44.85
N LYS A 194 -17.87 10.66 -45.53
CA LYS A 194 -18.26 11.69 -46.51
C LYS A 194 -18.59 11.09 -47.87
N ASP A 195 -17.93 9.99 -48.24
CA ASP A 195 -18.05 9.36 -49.55
C ASP A 195 -18.68 7.96 -49.42
N GLN A 196 -19.73 7.73 -50.21
CA GLN A 196 -20.40 6.43 -50.31
C GLN A 196 -19.47 5.33 -50.83
N ALA A 197 -18.45 5.70 -51.63
CA ALA A 197 -17.50 4.75 -52.19
C ALA A 197 -16.62 4.07 -51.13
N GLU A 198 -16.45 4.67 -49.95
CA GLU A 198 -15.63 4.11 -48.85
C GLU A 198 -16.40 3.07 -48.02
N VAL A 199 -17.73 3.10 -48.05
CA VAL A 199 -18.62 2.25 -47.23
C VAL A 199 -18.30 0.75 -47.35
N PRO A 200 -18.08 0.16 -48.54
CA PRO A 200 -17.78 -1.27 -48.65
C PRO A 200 -16.49 -1.67 -47.93
N GLY A 201 -15.45 -0.84 -48.01
CA GLY A 201 -14.17 -1.10 -47.36
C GLY A 201 -14.27 -1.04 -45.83
N TRP A 202 -14.95 -0.01 -45.32
CA TRP A 202 -15.22 0.13 -43.89
C TRP A 202 -16.13 -0.97 -43.35
N SER A 203 -17.17 -1.34 -44.10
CA SER A 203 -18.08 -2.42 -43.71
C SER A 203 -17.34 -3.75 -43.62
N ALA A 204 -16.54 -4.11 -44.63
CA ALA A 204 -15.78 -5.35 -44.60
C ALA A 204 -14.81 -5.41 -43.42
N TRP A 205 -14.13 -4.30 -43.12
CA TRP A 205 -13.18 -4.22 -42.01
C TRP A 205 -13.86 -4.28 -40.63
N LEU A 206 -14.98 -3.58 -40.43
CA LEU A 206 -15.73 -3.63 -39.16
C LEU A 206 -16.42 -4.97 -38.95
N THR A 207 -16.95 -5.61 -40.01
CA THR A 207 -17.48 -6.98 -39.95
C THR A 207 -16.39 -7.95 -39.52
N ALA A 208 -15.16 -7.85 -40.05
CA ALA A 208 -14.05 -8.68 -39.58
C ALA A 208 -13.73 -8.42 -38.10
N LEU A 209 -13.77 -7.17 -37.64
CA LEU A 209 -13.55 -6.85 -36.24
C LEU A 209 -14.61 -7.41 -35.29
N GLN A 210 -15.87 -7.45 -35.71
CA GLN A 210 -16.98 -7.97 -34.93
C GLN A 210 -17.03 -9.52 -34.98
N ASP A 211 -17.07 -10.09 -36.17
CA ASP A 211 -17.41 -11.50 -36.38
C ASP A 211 -16.19 -12.43 -36.30
N VAL A 212 -15.03 -11.96 -36.77
CA VAL A 212 -13.79 -12.77 -36.80
C VAL A 212 -12.93 -12.51 -35.57
N HIS A 213 -12.79 -11.24 -35.17
CA HIS A 213 -11.86 -10.85 -34.10
C HIS A 213 -12.54 -10.56 -32.76
N HIS A 214 -13.87 -10.46 -32.72
CA HIS A 214 -14.67 -10.20 -31.51
C HIS A 214 -14.15 -9.01 -30.68
N ARG A 215 -13.81 -7.90 -31.36
CA ARG A 215 -13.23 -6.69 -30.74
C ARG A 215 -14.21 -5.56 -30.47
N ILE A 216 -15.36 -5.61 -31.13
CA ILE A 216 -16.42 -4.61 -31.02
C ILE A 216 -17.75 -5.36 -30.88
N SER A 217 -18.70 -4.79 -30.15
CA SER A 217 -20.02 -5.42 -29.92
C SER A 217 -20.91 -5.27 -31.14
N SER A 218 -20.88 -4.08 -31.75
CA SER A 218 -21.68 -3.70 -32.90
C SER A 218 -21.03 -2.52 -33.62
N PHE A 219 -21.42 -2.30 -34.87
CA PHE A 219 -21.02 -1.13 -35.61
C PHE A 219 -22.13 -0.55 -36.47
N HIS A 220 -22.02 0.73 -36.77
CA HIS A 220 -22.90 1.43 -37.69
C HIS A 220 -22.09 2.34 -38.62
N ILE A 221 -22.42 2.35 -39.92
CA ILE A 221 -21.79 3.24 -40.90
C ILE A 221 -22.90 4.11 -41.50
N THR A 222 -22.70 5.42 -41.47
CA THR A 222 -23.64 6.36 -42.09
C THR A 222 -22.91 7.36 -42.98
N THR A 223 -23.55 7.69 -44.09
CA THR A 223 -23.16 8.75 -45.02
C THR A 223 -24.18 9.90 -45.02
N ASP A 224 -25.24 9.77 -44.22
CA ASP A 224 -26.21 10.83 -43.99
C ASP A 224 -25.61 11.88 -43.04
N LEU A 225 -25.02 12.91 -43.62
CA LEU A 225 -24.44 14.04 -42.89
C LEU A 225 -25.38 15.26 -42.84
N GLU A 226 -26.64 15.12 -43.26
CA GLU A 226 -27.59 16.22 -43.27
C GLU A 226 -28.25 16.43 -41.89
N PRO A 227 -28.66 17.68 -41.56
CA PRO A 227 -28.43 18.95 -42.27
C PRO A 227 -27.03 19.53 -42.07
N SER A 228 -26.24 18.99 -41.13
CA SER A 228 -24.84 19.34 -40.92
C SER A 228 -24.09 18.19 -40.26
N LEU A 229 -22.76 18.18 -40.41
CA LEU A 229 -21.90 17.17 -39.76
C LEU A 229 -22.13 17.09 -38.24
N PHE A 230 -22.29 18.23 -37.57
CA PHE A 230 -22.55 18.27 -36.13
C PHE A 230 -23.93 17.73 -35.76
N ALA A 231 -24.94 17.93 -36.61
CA ALA A 231 -26.27 17.33 -36.42
C ALA A 231 -26.22 15.80 -36.56
N ALA A 232 -25.45 15.30 -37.53
CA ALA A 232 -25.20 13.87 -37.66
C ALA A 232 -24.49 13.30 -36.43
N ILE A 233 -23.45 13.98 -35.92
CA ILE A 233 -22.77 13.57 -34.67
C ILE A 233 -23.75 13.51 -33.50
N ALA A 234 -24.56 14.55 -33.28
CA ALA A 234 -25.51 14.58 -32.18
C ALA A 234 -26.58 13.47 -32.27
N ARG A 235 -27.01 13.14 -33.50
CA ARG A 235 -27.94 12.04 -33.78
C ARG A 235 -27.31 10.68 -33.45
N GLU A 236 -26.12 10.40 -33.97
CA GLU A 236 -25.42 9.13 -33.76
C GLU A 236 -24.91 8.94 -32.32
N ALA A 237 -24.56 10.04 -31.64
CA ALA A 237 -24.21 10.03 -30.22
C ALA A 237 -25.41 9.77 -29.29
N ARG A 238 -26.62 9.60 -29.85
CA ARG A 238 -27.88 9.35 -29.13
C ARG A 238 -28.18 10.44 -28.09
N CYS A 239 -27.87 11.69 -28.43
CA CYS A 239 -28.08 12.84 -27.54
C CYS A 239 -29.57 13.24 -27.39
N SER A 240 -30.53 12.32 -27.56
CA SER A 240 -31.98 12.58 -27.57
C SER A 240 -32.74 12.12 -26.31
N ALA A 241 -32.19 11.20 -25.50
CA ALA A 241 -32.81 10.80 -24.23
C ALA A 241 -32.52 11.83 -23.12
N ALA A 242 -33.53 12.31 -22.39
CA ALA A 242 -33.33 13.14 -21.21
C ALA A 242 -32.89 12.26 -20.01
N ASP A 243 -31.94 12.72 -19.21
CA ASP A 243 -31.37 12.02 -18.04
C ASP A 243 -32.33 11.96 -16.82
N GLY A 244 -33.60 12.27 -17.01
CA GLY A 244 -34.60 12.31 -15.94
C GLY A 244 -34.46 13.50 -14.97
N THR A 245 -33.41 14.34 -15.10
CA THR A 245 -33.25 15.51 -14.22
C THR A 245 -34.07 16.70 -14.73
N VAL A 246 -34.95 17.23 -13.88
CA VAL A 246 -35.78 18.40 -14.19
C VAL A 246 -35.12 19.63 -13.58
N VAL A 247 -34.44 20.42 -14.40
CA VAL A 247 -33.80 21.68 -13.98
C VAL A 247 -34.60 22.87 -14.52
N ASP A 248 -34.81 23.89 -13.68
CA ASP A 248 -35.55 25.12 -14.03
C ASP A 248 -34.90 25.88 -15.20
N VAL A 249 -35.54 25.82 -16.37
CA VAL A 249 -35.07 26.40 -17.65
C VAL A 249 -34.94 27.92 -17.58
N GLN A 250 -35.69 28.60 -16.70
CA GLN A 250 -35.56 30.05 -16.52
C GLN A 250 -34.25 30.44 -15.83
N LYS A 251 -33.48 29.46 -15.33
CA LYS A 251 -32.26 29.65 -14.56
C LYS A 251 -30.95 29.32 -15.29
N ARG A 252 -30.85 29.43 -16.62
CA ARG A 252 -29.63 29.09 -17.39
C ARG A 252 -28.98 30.27 -18.12
N TYR A 253 -27.72 30.10 -18.52
CA TYR A 253 -27.12 30.97 -19.53
C TYR A 253 -27.67 30.63 -20.92
N PRO A 254 -27.97 31.64 -21.77
CA PRO A 254 -28.53 31.42 -23.11
C PRO A 254 -27.53 30.78 -24.09
N VAL A 255 -26.23 30.88 -23.79
CA VAL A 255 -25.13 30.32 -24.58
C VAL A 255 -24.27 29.47 -23.64
N PRO A 256 -23.88 28.23 -24.02
CA PRO A 256 -22.99 27.41 -23.21
C PRO A 256 -21.65 28.10 -23.01
N ARG A 257 -21.18 28.13 -21.76
CA ARG A 257 -19.86 28.63 -21.39
C ARG A 257 -18.87 27.48 -21.39
N VAL A 258 -17.60 27.80 -21.60
CA VAL A 258 -16.53 26.82 -21.57
C VAL A 258 -15.75 26.96 -20.26
N TYR A 259 -15.54 25.83 -19.61
CA TYR A 259 -14.74 25.70 -18.41
C TYR A 259 -13.55 24.79 -18.68
N ARG A 260 -12.38 25.16 -18.17
CA ARG A 260 -11.23 24.27 -18.03
C ARG A 260 -11.39 23.50 -16.72
N LEU A 261 -11.21 22.19 -16.76
CA LEU A 261 -11.32 21.32 -15.58
C LEU A 261 -9.92 20.92 -15.14
N ASP A 262 -9.48 21.48 -14.03
CA ASP A 262 -8.21 21.14 -13.42
C ASP A 262 -8.49 20.15 -12.27
N PHE A 263 -7.83 19.00 -12.26
CA PHE A 263 -7.89 18.09 -11.11
C PHE A 263 -6.76 18.49 -10.15
N VAL A 264 -7.06 18.78 -8.89
CA VAL A 264 -6.08 19.27 -7.91
C VAL A 264 -6.20 18.47 -6.62
N LEU A 265 -5.08 18.02 -6.07
CA LEU A 265 -5.08 17.36 -4.78
C LEU A 265 -5.39 18.38 -3.68
N SER A 266 -6.50 18.15 -2.98
CA SER A 266 -6.90 18.99 -1.87
C SER A 266 -6.01 18.74 -0.67
N LYS A 267 -5.45 19.82 -0.11
CA LYS A 267 -4.65 19.75 1.12
C LYS A 267 -5.49 19.29 2.32
N GLN A 268 -6.79 19.60 2.32
CA GLN A 268 -7.71 19.34 3.42
C GLN A 268 -8.24 17.91 3.39
N THR A 269 -8.73 17.44 2.25
CA THR A 269 -9.37 16.12 2.14
C THR A 269 -8.39 15.01 1.76
N LYS A 270 -7.16 15.38 1.32
CA LYS A 270 -6.19 14.45 0.71
C LYS A 270 -6.74 13.70 -0.51
N SER A 271 -7.86 14.17 -1.07
CA SER A 271 -8.49 13.61 -2.27
C SER A 271 -8.30 14.54 -3.46
N VAL A 272 -8.39 13.99 -4.67
CA VAL A 272 -8.35 14.79 -5.89
C VAL A 272 -9.69 15.50 -6.07
N GLU A 273 -9.67 16.82 -5.99
CA GLU A 273 -10.82 17.69 -6.22
C GLU A 273 -10.82 18.24 -7.66
N GLN A 274 -12.01 18.50 -8.19
CA GLN A 274 -12.18 19.11 -9.49
C GLN A 274 -12.37 20.62 -9.35
N LEU A 275 -11.46 21.40 -9.95
CA LEU A 275 -11.48 22.86 -9.96
C LEU A 275 -11.86 23.38 -11.36
N PRO A 276 -13.13 23.73 -11.60
CA PRO A 276 -13.55 24.34 -12.85
C PRO A 276 -13.17 25.81 -12.93
N ARG A 277 -12.46 26.22 -13.99
CA ARG A 277 -12.09 27.61 -14.28
C ARG A 277 -12.75 28.07 -15.58
N LEU A 278 -13.27 29.29 -15.61
CA LEU A 278 -13.87 29.83 -16.84
C LEU A 278 -12.78 30.00 -17.91
N SER A 279 -13.03 29.50 -19.12
CA SER A 279 -12.10 29.54 -20.26
C SER A 279 -12.81 30.09 -21.50
N PRO A 280 -12.88 31.41 -21.67
CA PRO A 280 -13.61 32.04 -22.78
C PRO A 280 -13.09 31.61 -24.16
N LEU A 281 -13.98 31.46 -25.14
CA LEU A 281 -13.65 30.94 -26.48
C LEU A 281 -12.75 31.85 -27.33
N ASP A 282 -12.64 33.13 -26.96
CA ASP A 282 -11.75 34.13 -27.54
C ASP A 282 -10.30 34.04 -27.03
N THR A 283 -10.04 33.21 -26.01
CA THR A 283 -8.70 32.92 -25.48
C THR A 283 -8.04 31.73 -26.20
N LEU A 284 -6.78 31.45 -25.90
CA LEU A 284 -6.14 30.20 -26.33
C LEU A 284 -6.51 29.00 -25.44
N GLY A 285 -7.27 29.23 -24.36
CA GLY A 285 -7.66 28.23 -23.36
C GLY A 285 -6.62 28.00 -22.26
N TYR A 286 -5.51 28.72 -22.30
CA TYR A 286 -4.36 28.59 -21.39
C TYR A 286 -3.88 29.94 -20.84
N ASP A 287 -4.69 30.98 -20.98
CA ASP A 287 -4.33 32.30 -20.49
C ASP A 287 -4.66 32.33 -18.98
N ASP A 288 -3.65 32.12 -18.13
CA ASP A 288 -3.82 32.34 -16.70
C ASP A 288 -3.96 33.84 -16.48
N VAL A 289 -5.18 34.28 -16.18
CA VAL A 289 -5.42 35.65 -15.70
C VAL A 289 -4.71 35.74 -14.35
N ALA A 290 -3.66 36.54 -14.28
CA ALA A 290 -2.96 36.83 -13.04
C ALA A 290 -3.96 37.40 -12.03
N GLU A 291 -4.32 36.63 -11.00
CA GLU A 291 -4.90 37.17 -9.78
C GLU A 291 -3.78 37.81 -8.96
N ASP A 292 -3.24 38.92 -9.47
CA ASP A 292 -2.45 39.84 -8.68
C ASP A 292 -3.41 40.75 -7.90
N GLY A 293 -3.49 40.50 -6.59
CA GLY A 293 -3.79 41.46 -5.52
C GLY A 293 -5.12 42.22 -5.58
N HIS A 294 -6.07 41.83 -4.72
CA HIS A 294 -6.83 42.77 -3.90
C HIS A 294 -7.47 42.02 -2.72
N GLU A 295 -6.91 42.22 -1.53
CA GLU A 295 -7.66 42.11 -0.27
C GLU A 295 -8.65 43.27 -0.14
N ASP A 296 -9.70 42.98 0.63
CA ASP A 296 -10.61 43.85 1.37
C ASP A 296 -11.96 44.32 0.80
N ALA A 297 -12.94 44.14 1.69
CA ALA A 297 -14.13 44.93 1.94
C ALA A 297 -15.41 44.62 1.14
N HIS A 298 -16.22 43.74 1.73
CA HIS A 298 -17.65 44.04 1.88
C HIS A 298 -17.80 45.34 2.70
N ASP A 299 -18.19 46.45 2.08
CA ASP A 299 -19.46 47.14 2.33
C ASP A 299 -19.55 48.52 1.63
N ARG A 300 -20.64 48.67 0.86
CA ARG A 300 -21.51 49.85 0.73
C ARG A 300 -21.01 51.16 0.09
N HIS A 301 -21.61 51.41 -1.07
CA HIS A 301 -22.40 52.59 -1.45
C HIS A 301 -21.76 53.99 -1.66
N HIS A 302 -22.21 54.59 -2.77
CA HIS A 302 -22.23 56.02 -3.15
C HIS A 302 -20.90 56.62 -3.65
N ALA A 303 -20.75 56.86 -4.96
CA ALA A 303 -21.28 57.98 -5.76
C ALA A 303 -20.29 59.17 -5.87
N GLN A 304 -19.82 59.35 -7.11
CA GLN A 304 -19.49 60.62 -7.79
C GLN A 304 -18.31 61.51 -7.34
N HIS A 305 -17.65 62.02 -8.40
CA HIS A 305 -16.91 63.28 -8.55
C HIS A 305 -15.38 63.34 -8.33
N LEU A 306 -14.70 63.50 -9.48
CA LEU A 306 -13.72 64.53 -9.87
C LEU A 306 -12.51 64.85 -8.96
N GLY A 307 -11.32 64.85 -9.57
CA GLY A 307 -10.39 65.99 -9.44
C GLY A 307 -8.94 65.71 -9.04
N HIS A 308 -8.05 65.78 -10.04
CA HIS A 308 -6.75 66.48 -10.06
C HIS A 308 -5.68 66.37 -8.94
N SER A 309 -4.51 65.91 -9.39
CA SER A 309 -3.21 66.61 -9.41
C SER A 309 -2.18 66.44 -8.28
N HIS A 310 -0.96 66.12 -8.74
CA HIS A 310 0.39 66.60 -8.39
C HIS A 310 0.88 66.67 -6.93
N GLY A 311 2.14 66.22 -6.75
CA GLY A 311 3.13 67.05 -6.06
C GLY A 311 4.19 66.31 -5.24
N HIS A 312 5.44 66.42 -5.70
CA HIS A 312 6.71 66.09 -5.04
C HIS A 312 6.87 66.56 -3.58
N GLY A 313 7.84 65.92 -2.88
CA GLY A 313 8.78 66.70 -2.06
C GLY A 313 9.34 65.99 -0.82
N ALA A 314 10.62 65.62 -0.88
CA ALA A 314 11.45 65.25 0.28
C ALA A 314 11.93 66.49 1.06
N HIS A 315 12.21 66.35 2.37
CA HIS A 315 13.52 66.64 3.01
C HIS A 315 13.46 66.82 4.56
N HIS A 316 14.44 66.18 5.22
CA HIS A 316 15.36 66.68 6.26
C HIS A 316 15.01 66.90 7.76
N HIS A 317 16.01 66.42 8.54
CA HIS A 317 16.68 66.98 9.75
C HIS A 317 16.02 66.82 11.14
N GLN A 318 16.63 66.02 12.04
CA GLN A 318 17.70 66.31 13.03
C GLN A 318 17.21 67.04 14.30
N HIS A 319 17.47 66.48 15.49
CA HIS A 319 18.34 66.99 16.57
C HIS A 319 18.03 66.33 17.95
N ARG A 320 19.04 65.75 18.65
CA ARG A 320 19.78 66.24 19.87
C ARG A 320 18.99 66.07 21.21
N LEU A 321 19.52 65.76 22.41
CA LEU A 321 20.83 65.86 23.10
C LEU A 321 20.84 64.96 24.36
N ASN A 322 22.01 64.38 24.64
CA ASN A 322 22.80 64.28 25.90
C ASN A 322 22.14 64.31 27.30
N HIS A 323 22.64 63.46 28.21
CA HIS A 323 23.40 63.89 29.41
C HIS A 323 24.24 62.74 30.01
N ALA A 324 25.33 63.10 30.68
CA ALA A 324 26.48 62.29 31.10
C ALA A 324 26.65 62.24 32.63
N SER A 325 27.76 61.61 33.06
CA SER A 325 28.52 61.69 34.34
C SER A 325 27.95 60.91 35.55
N ASP A 326 28.72 60.31 36.46
CA ASP A 326 30.16 60.03 36.64
C ASP A 326 30.34 59.19 37.95
N GLU A 327 31.53 58.60 38.13
CA GLU A 327 32.21 58.23 39.42
C GLU A 327 31.66 57.09 40.31
N GLU A 328 32.44 56.38 41.13
CA GLU A 328 33.83 55.87 41.18
C GLU A 328 33.91 55.03 42.49
N GLY A 329 34.77 54.01 42.53
CA GLY A 329 35.51 53.58 43.75
C GLY A 329 34.83 52.63 44.76
N TYR A 330 35.41 51.44 44.95
CA TYR A 330 36.13 51.04 46.18
C TYR A 330 36.72 49.62 46.03
N GLU A 331 38.03 49.50 46.24
CA GLU A 331 38.81 48.27 46.35
C GLU A 331 38.84 47.74 47.79
N ASP A 332 38.93 46.41 47.99
CA ASP A 332 39.76 45.70 48.99
C ASP A 332 39.60 44.18 48.73
N VAL A 333 40.57 43.42 48.19
CA VAL A 333 41.88 42.95 48.69
C VAL A 333 41.80 41.78 49.69
N CYS A 334 42.26 40.60 49.19
CA CYS A 334 42.90 39.48 49.88
C CYS A 334 42.06 38.65 50.90
N SER A 335 42.21 37.34 51.07
CA SER A 335 43.28 36.37 50.76
C SER A 335 42.79 34.94 51.08
N SER A 336 43.47 33.94 50.47
CA SER A 336 43.93 32.65 51.05
C SER A 336 42.92 31.71 51.72
N ASP A 337 43.02 30.39 51.72
CA ASP A 337 43.79 29.34 51.06
C ASP A 337 43.23 28.03 51.67
N GLU A 338 43.29 26.95 50.89
CA GLU A 338 43.51 25.56 51.34
C GLU A 338 42.46 24.81 52.22
N GLU A 339 41.86 23.80 51.57
CA GLU A 339 41.82 22.38 51.93
C GLU A 339 41.78 21.95 53.42
N SER A 340 40.80 21.12 53.78
CA SER A 340 41.07 19.79 54.37
C SER A 340 39.79 18.98 54.59
N ASP A 341 39.90 17.71 54.23
CA ASP A 341 39.00 16.60 54.55
C ASP A 341 38.97 16.28 56.05
N ALA A 342 37.82 15.81 56.56
CA ALA A 342 37.64 14.54 57.27
C ALA A 342 36.40 14.56 58.20
N GLU A 343 35.57 13.52 58.04
CA GLU A 343 34.89 12.66 59.03
C GLU A 343 34.90 13.12 60.50
N GLU A 344 33.85 12.99 61.32
CA GLU A 344 32.90 11.90 61.55
C GLU A 344 31.91 12.44 62.62
N ASP A 345 30.62 12.09 62.58
CA ASP A 345 29.86 11.74 63.80
C ASP A 345 28.42 11.33 63.46
N ALA A 346 28.10 10.09 63.82
CA ALA A 346 26.79 9.48 63.74
C ALA A 346 25.95 9.80 64.99
N HIS A 347 24.62 9.87 64.84
CA HIS A 347 23.66 9.14 65.67
C HIS A 347 22.22 9.27 65.13
N ASP A 348 21.68 8.12 64.73
CA ASP A 348 20.31 7.59 64.91
C ASP A 348 19.10 8.55 65.01
N ALA A 349 18.13 8.41 64.08
CA ALA A 349 17.01 7.48 64.25
C ALA A 349 15.81 7.77 63.31
N ALA A 350 15.38 6.70 62.63
CA ALA A 350 13.99 6.28 62.37
C ALA A 350 13.15 6.90 61.22
N ALA A 351 12.89 6.00 60.25
CA ALA A 351 11.60 5.62 59.67
C ALA A 351 11.14 6.27 58.36
N GLY A 352 10.97 5.42 57.33
CA GLY A 352 10.13 5.67 56.16
C GLY A 352 10.64 4.99 54.89
N ASP A 353 10.11 3.80 54.59
CA ASP A 353 10.40 2.97 53.42
C ASP A 353 10.34 3.73 52.07
N SER A 354 11.38 3.54 51.26
CA SER A 354 11.48 4.02 49.88
C SER A 354 11.56 2.82 48.93
N ALA A 355 10.51 2.59 48.15
CA ALA A 355 10.54 1.75 46.96
C ALA A 355 9.84 2.52 45.82
N CYS A 356 10.60 3.36 45.11
CA CYS A 356 10.18 4.00 43.88
C CYS A 356 10.56 3.10 42.70
N GLY A 357 9.65 2.24 42.27
CA GLY A 357 9.63 1.71 40.91
C GLY A 357 8.85 2.67 40.03
N ALA A 358 9.53 3.30 39.07
CA ALA A 358 8.93 4.22 38.12
C ALA A 358 8.58 3.48 36.82
N GLU A 359 7.33 3.07 36.70
CA GLU A 359 6.61 2.90 35.43
C GLU A 359 5.24 3.57 35.62
N SER A 360 4.91 4.58 34.81
CA SER A 360 3.54 4.84 34.34
C SER A 360 3.49 6.16 33.55
N CYS A 361 3.29 5.98 32.24
CA CYS A 361 2.33 6.65 31.38
C CYS A 361 1.74 7.99 31.82
N CYS A 362 1.93 8.99 30.95
CA CYS A 362 1.19 10.24 30.92
C CYS A 362 -0.24 9.99 30.42
N GLU A 363 -1.20 10.10 31.33
CA GLU A 363 -2.63 10.29 31.06
C GLU A 363 -2.95 11.71 31.56
N CYS A 364 -3.42 12.59 30.67
CA CYS A 364 -3.89 13.92 31.06
C CYS A 364 -5.26 14.17 30.41
N ASP A 365 -6.30 13.78 31.14
CA ASP A 365 -7.67 14.20 30.90
C ASP A 365 -7.97 15.59 31.48
N ARG A 366 -9.01 16.21 30.92
CA ARG A 366 -9.58 17.52 31.26
C ARG A 366 -10.23 17.57 32.64
N GLU A 367 -10.05 18.70 33.35
CA GLU A 367 -11.04 19.53 34.09
C GLU A 367 -10.23 20.53 34.95
N GLY A 368 -10.40 21.86 34.87
CA GLY A 368 -11.57 22.60 35.34
C GLY A 368 -11.33 23.15 36.75
N CYS A 369 -10.72 24.34 36.90
CA CYS A 369 -10.81 25.13 38.14
C CYS A 369 -10.59 26.63 37.87
N CYS A 370 -11.65 27.40 38.05
CA CYS A 370 -11.67 28.86 38.13
C CYS A 370 -11.04 29.32 39.46
N GLY A 371 -10.32 30.44 39.42
CA GLY A 371 -9.85 31.16 40.60
C GLY A 371 -9.27 32.52 40.22
N ASP A 372 -10.09 33.56 40.40
CA ASP A 372 -9.83 34.96 40.09
C ASP A 372 -8.53 35.52 40.69
N ARG A 373 -7.77 36.27 39.88
CA ARG A 373 -7.08 37.49 40.33
C ARG A 373 -6.74 38.40 39.16
N GLU A 374 -7.48 39.51 39.10
CA GLU A 374 -7.18 40.67 38.27
C GLU A 374 -5.86 41.34 38.72
N HIS A 375 -4.96 41.66 37.77
CA HIS A 375 -4.60 43.05 37.44
C HIS A 375 -3.64 43.11 36.24
N GLY A 376 -3.93 44.07 35.35
CA GLY A 376 -3.41 44.19 33.99
C GLY A 376 -1.92 44.44 33.81
N ALA A 377 -1.42 43.98 32.66
CA ALA A 377 -0.51 44.73 31.80
C ALA A 377 -0.69 44.23 30.36
N GLU A 378 -1.17 45.09 29.47
CA GLU A 378 -1.11 44.89 28.02
C GLU A 378 0.35 44.85 27.58
N ALA A 379 0.80 43.75 26.98
CA ALA A 379 2.03 43.71 26.21
C ALA A 379 1.94 42.64 25.11
N ALA A 380 1.92 43.13 23.87
CA ALA A 380 2.32 42.50 22.61
C ALA A 380 2.00 41.01 22.39
N VAL A 381 1.01 40.78 21.53
CA VAL A 381 0.92 39.56 20.71
C VAL A 381 2.19 39.48 19.87
N ASN A 382 3.13 38.63 20.28
CA ASN A 382 4.24 38.18 19.44
C ASN A 382 3.77 36.95 18.66
N ASP A 383 3.79 37.06 17.33
CA ASP A 383 3.62 35.96 16.37
C ASP A 383 4.78 34.96 16.47
N SER A 384 4.86 34.16 17.55
CA SER A 384 5.64 32.94 17.55
C SER A 384 4.71 31.76 17.32
N ALA A 385 4.43 31.48 16.05
CA ALA A 385 4.02 30.13 15.66
C ALA A 385 5.06 29.16 16.23
N GLY A 386 4.63 28.27 17.13
CA GLY A 386 5.54 27.47 17.96
C GLY A 386 6.51 26.65 17.11
N SER A 387 7.77 27.08 17.03
CA SER A 387 8.85 26.26 16.52
C SER A 387 9.12 25.16 17.55
N MET A 388 9.05 23.91 17.11
CA MET A 388 9.38 22.77 17.94
C MET A 388 10.85 22.91 18.37
N LEU A 389 11.10 22.80 19.67
CA LEU A 389 12.40 23.00 20.28
C LEU A 389 12.99 21.63 20.65
N VAL A 390 14.17 21.31 20.10
CA VAL A 390 14.80 19.99 20.25
C VAL A 390 16.24 20.16 20.76
N SER A 391 16.66 19.32 21.73
CA SER A 391 17.99 19.41 22.35
C SER A 391 18.96 18.37 21.81
N GLY A 392 20.23 18.77 21.63
CA GLY A 392 21.35 17.87 21.35
C GLY A 392 21.80 17.85 19.88
N LEU A 393 22.80 17.03 19.57
CA LEU A 393 23.27 16.81 18.18
C LEU A 393 22.77 15.48 17.60
N HIS A 394 22.25 14.60 18.46
CA HIS A 394 21.74 13.31 18.05
C HIS A 394 20.47 13.46 17.22
N GLY A 395 20.51 13.00 15.96
CA GLY A 395 19.34 13.04 15.08
C GLY A 395 19.16 14.34 14.28
N LEU A 396 20.18 15.22 14.20
CA LEU A 396 20.21 16.39 13.28
C LEU A 396 19.81 16.05 11.84
N ALA A 397 20.12 14.83 11.40
CA ALA A 397 19.72 14.27 10.11
C ALA A 397 18.21 14.10 9.92
N ASN A 398 17.45 13.95 11.01
CA ASN A 398 16.01 13.68 10.97
C ASN A 398 15.17 14.95 11.14
N TRP A 399 15.79 16.07 11.51
CA TRP A 399 15.10 17.33 11.76
C TRP A 399 14.91 18.14 10.49
N CYS A 400 13.78 18.83 10.45
CA CYS A 400 13.34 19.69 9.36
C CYS A 400 13.09 21.12 9.88
N ASP A 401 13.38 22.13 9.08
CA ASP A 401 12.96 23.51 9.33
C ASP A 401 11.41 23.58 9.36
N PRO A 402 10.74 24.23 10.34
CA PRO A 402 11.24 25.26 11.27
C PRO A 402 11.60 24.79 12.70
N VAL A 403 12.29 23.66 12.88
CA VAL A 403 12.75 23.19 14.20
C VAL A 403 13.93 24.02 14.72
N ARG A 404 13.81 24.56 15.94
CA ARG A 404 14.93 25.21 16.66
C ARG A 404 15.71 24.17 17.46
N VAL A 405 17.02 24.12 17.24
CA VAL A 405 17.92 23.19 17.95
C VAL A 405 18.60 23.91 19.10
N ILE A 406 18.48 23.38 20.31
CA ILE A 406 19.30 23.80 21.45
C ILE A 406 20.50 22.87 21.58
N VAL A 407 21.69 23.46 21.52
CA VAL A 407 22.95 22.79 21.78
C VAL A 407 23.58 23.39 23.02
N GLU A 408 23.72 22.58 24.06
CA GLU A 408 24.47 22.93 25.25
C GLU A 408 25.90 22.40 25.15
N GLY A 409 26.88 23.29 25.23
CA GLY A 409 28.27 22.92 24.97
C GLY A 409 29.27 23.97 25.41
N ARG A 410 30.54 23.78 25.07
CA ARG A 410 31.62 24.75 25.30
C ARG A 410 32.12 25.32 23.99
N VAL A 411 32.35 26.62 23.94
CA VAL A 411 32.93 27.28 22.76
C VAL A 411 34.41 26.93 22.67
N LEU A 412 34.77 25.99 21.79
CA LEU A 412 36.14 25.50 21.64
C LEU A 412 36.99 26.43 20.77
N ASP A 413 36.39 27.01 19.73
CA ASP A 413 37.02 27.98 18.85
C ASP A 413 35.98 28.99 18.35
N LEU A 414 36.11 30.25 18.78
CA LEU A 414 35.19 31.31 18.36
C LEU A 414 35.44 31.76 16.90
N GLY A 415 36.67 31.61 16.38
CA GLY A 415 37.01 32.02 15.03
C GLY A 415 36.37 31.14 13.96
N THR A 416 36.22 29.85 14.24
CA THR A 416 35.48 28.90 13.40
C THR A 416 34.04 28.67 13.86
N GLY A 417 33.63 29.23 15.00
CA GLY A 417 32.29 29.03 15.57
C GLY A 417 32.07 27.62 16.13
N LEU A 418 33.14 26.91 16.52
CA LEU A 418 33.07 25.51 16.94
C LEU A 418 32.58 25.37 18.40
N VAL A 419 31.49 24.64 18.59
CA VAL A 419 30.92 24.31 19.91
C VAL A 419 31.06 22.81 20.15
N GLY A 420 31.69 22.45 21.29
CA GLY A 420 31.89 21.07 21.74
C GLY A 420 30.85 20.64 22.77
N THR A 421 30.29 19.45 22.58
CA THR A 421 29.25 18.82 23.41
C THR A 421 29.70 17.41 23.79
N THR A 422 28.96 16.71 24.65
CA THR A 422 29.19 15.27 24.87
C THR A 422 28.93 14.42 23.62
N ASP A 423 28.11 14.91 22.68
CA ASP A 423 27.73 14.20 21.45
C ASP A 423 28.71 14.45 20.29
N GLY A 424 29.72 15.32 20.50
CA GLY A 424 30.67 15.76 19.49
C GLY A 424 30.69 17.28 19.32
N CYS A 425 31.18 17.75 18.18
CA CYS A 425 31.31 19.16 17.85
C CYS A 425 30.42 19.56 16.67
N VAL A 426 29.95 20.80 16.68
CA VAL A 426 29.19 21.41 15.58
C VAL A 426 29.72 22.81 15.28
N GLU A 427 29.76 23.16 14.00
CA GLU A 427 30.07 24.51 13.55
C GLU A 427 28.81 25.38 13.62
N VAL A 428 28.91 26.45 14.40
CA VAL A 428 27.85 27.42 14.64
C VAL A 428 28.19 28.73 13.95
N THR A 429 27.53 28.99 12.82
CA THR A 429 27.59 30.28 12.13
C THR A 429 26.90 31.35 12.96
N ASN A 430 27.31 32.61 12.80
CA ASN A 430 26.80 33.77 13.56
C ASN A 430 27.14 33.76 15.06
N LEU A 431 27.95 32.81 15.55
CA LEU A 431 28.28 32.70 16.98
C LEU A 431 29.06 33.92 17.51
N SER A 432 30.01 34.46 16.74
CA SER A 432 30.81 35.62 17.15
C SER A 432 29.97 36.87 17.36
N GLU A 433 29.02 37.14 16.46
CA GLU A 433 28.12 38.29 16.56
C GLU A 433 27.20 38.16 17.78
N MET A 434 26.67 36.96 18.04
CA MET A 434 25.81 36.72 19.22
C MET A 434 26.60 36.80 20.53
N VAL A 435 27.85 36.33 20.55
CA VAL A 435 28.75 36.46 21.70
C VAL A 435 29.06 37.93 22.03
N GLU A 436 29.13 38.80 21.03
CA GLU A 436 29.32 40.24 21.23
C GLU A 436 28.08 40.94 21.79
N THR A 437 26.87 40.41 21.53
CA THR A 437 25.62 40.97 22.07
C THR A 437 25.42 40.68 23.57
N ASP A 438 26.04 39.61 24.10
CA ASP A 438 25.98 39.29 25.52
C ASP A 438 27.18 39.88 26.27
N SER A 439 26.90 40.77 27.23
CA SER A 439 27.94 41.47 27.99
C SER A 439 28.92 40.56 28.74
N THR A 440 28.47 39.37 29.16
CA THR A 440 29.29 38.42 29.91
C THR A 440 30.23 37.64 28.97
N LEU A 441 29.72 37.18 27.83
CA LEU A 441 30.48 36.47 26.81
C LEU A 441 31.45 37.41 26.07
N ALA A 442 31.04 38.64 25.77
CA ALA A 442 31.89 39.69 25.20
C ALA A 442 33.07 40.03 26.11
N SER A 443 32.83 40.13 27.44
CA SER A 443 33.91 40.38 28.41
C SER A 443 34.90 39.21 28.51
N TRP A 444 34.44 37.97 28.32
CA TRP A 444 35.31 36.80 28.26
C TRP A 444 36.15 36.83 26.98
N HIS A 445 35.54 37.09 25.83
CA HIS A 445 36.22 37.17 24.55
C HIS A 445 37.32 38.25 24.53
N ALA A 446 37.02 39.46 25.00
CA ALA A 446 38.00 40.55 25.13
C ALA A 446 39.19 40.17 26.03
N ARG A 447 38.95 39.41 27.10
CA ARG A 447 39.99 38.91 28.01
C ARG A 447 40.87 37.84 27.34
N VAL A 448 40.31 36.94 26.54
CA VAL A 448 41.06 35.93 25.79
C VAL A 448 41.94 36.57 24.71
N VAL A 449 41.41 37.55 23.98
CA VAL A 449 42.17 38.27 22.93
C VAL A 449 43.30 39.12 23.51
N SER A 450 43.13 39.67 24.73
CA SER A 450 44.15 40.48 25.41
C SER A 450 45.25 39.68 26.14
N ALA A 451 44.99 38.40 26.47
CA ALA A 451 45.88 37.56 27.27
C ALA A 451 46.63 36.54 26.39
N GLY A 452 47.83 36.88 25.93
CA GLY A 452 48.70 35.93 25.21
C GLY A 452 49.02 34.67 26.03
N GLN A 453 49.20 33.52 25.34
CA GLN A 453 49.61 32.14 25.73
C GLN A 453 49.30 31.58 27.15
N LYS A 454 49.36 32.35 28.23
CA LYS A 454 49.00 31.96 29.61
C LYS A 454 47.50 31.76 29.85
N ALA A 455 46.62 32.17 28.93
CA ALA A 455 45.17 31.98 29.04
C ALA A 455 44.66 30.61 28.55
N MET A 456 45.50 29.79 27.89
CA MET A 456 45.14 28.44 27.41
C MET A 456 44.79 27.43 28.52
N GLN A 457 45.01 27.77 29.80
CA GLN A 457 44.66 26.91 30.94
C GLN A 457 43.26 27.15 31.51
N ARG A 458 42.49 28.13 31.02
CA ARG A 458 41.11 28.36 31.50
C ARG A 458 40.10 27.63 30.62
N ARG A 459 39.23 26.83 31.26
CA ARG A 459 38.18 26.07 30.59
C ARG A 459 37.31 27.00 29.72
N PRO A 460 37.04 26.65 28.46
CA PRO A 460 36.19 27.42 27.56
C PRO A 460 34.77 27.60 28.13
N PRO A 461 34.09 28.73 27.82
CA PRO A 461 32.81 29.09 28.40
C PRO A 461 31.76 28.07 27.96
N ALA A 462 30.95 27.64 28.93
CA ALA A 462 29.80 26.80 28.68
C ALA A 462 28.62 27.69 28.26
N VAL A 463 28.00 27.34 27.14
CA VAL A 463 26.94 28.11 26.49
C VAL A 463 25.79 27.17 26.12
N ALA A 464 24.57 27.71 26.13
CA ALA A 464 23.45 27.14 25.41
C ALA A 464 23.22 27.98 24.16
N VAL A 465 23.25 27.32 23.01
CA VAL A 465 23.03 27.91 21.69
C VAL A 465 21.68 27.41 21.20
N ALA A 466 20.72 28.30 20.98
CA ALA A 466 19.54 27.99 20.18
C ALA A 466 19.79 28.47 18.75
N GLY A 467 19.69 27.56 17.80
CA GLY A 467 20.00 27.85 16.40
C GLY A 467 19.12 27.12 15.40
N ALA A 468 19.01 27.71 14.22
CA ALA A 468 18.36 27.11 13.06
C ALA A 468 19.35 26.18 12.32
N LEU A 469 18.82 25.11 11.74
CA LEU A 469 19.61 24.14 10.97
C LEU A 469 19.99 24.72 9.60
N SER A 470 21.23 24.52 9.15
CA SER A 470 21.67 24.80 7.78
C SER A 470 22.42 23.63 7.17
N ARG A 471 22.19 23.36 5.89
CA ARG A 471 22.86 22.30 5.13
C ARG A 471 23.52 22.88 3.87
N ASP A 472 24.71 22.41 3.53
CA ASP A 472 25.42 22.82 2.31
C ASP A 472 25.14 21.89 1.13
N ASP A 473 25.64 22.25 -0.06
CA ASP A 473 25.46 21.46 -1.29
C ASP A 473 26.08 20.06 -1.23
N GLU A 474 26.99 19.80 -0.28
CA GLU A 474 27.63 18.51 -0.09
C GLU A 474 26.87 17.62 0.92
N GLY A 475 25.97 18.20 1.70
CA GLY A 475 25.18 17.56 2.75
C GLY A 475 25.79 17.67 4.15
N ARG A 476 26.67 18.65 4.40
CA ARG A 476 27.20 18.94 5.73
C ARG A 476 26.22 19.81 6.50
N THR A 477 26.05 19.49 7.78
CA THR A 477 25.10 20.21 8.66
C THR A 477 25.83 21.18 9.57
N THR A 478 25.45 22.45 9.52
CA THR A 478 25.89 23.51 10.44
C THR A 478 24.68 24.09 11.16
N LEU A 479 24.91 24.83 12.24
CA LEU A 479 23.86 25.57 12.93
C LEU A 479 24.07 27.07 12.73
N ARG A 480 22.98 27.82 12.65
CA ARG A 480 23.01 29.28 12.69
C ARG A 480 22.48 29.74 14.04
N ALA A 481 23.35 30.36 14.84
CA ALA A 481 22.96 30.89 16.13
C ALA A 481 21.89 31.99 15.99
N GLU A 482 20.77 31.80 16.67
CA GLU A 482 19.72 32.82 16.87
C GLU A 482 19.80 33.42 18.27
N GLU A 483 20.15 32.58 19.25
CA GLU A 483 20.28 32.98 20.65
C GLU A 483 21.44 32.21 21.28
N VAL A 484 22.26 32.92 22.07
CA VAL A 484 23.39 32.34 22.77
C VAL A 484 23.38 32.88 24.19
N ARG A 485 23.36 31.98 25.18
CA ARG A 485 23.42 32.35 26.59
C ARG A 485 24.54 31.59 27.32
N PRO A 486 25.24 32.21 28.27
CA PRO A 486 26.14 31.49 29.17
C PRO A 486 25.35 30.55 30.09
N LEU A 487 25.91 29.37 30.39
CA LEU A 487 25.37 28.46 31.39
C LEU A 487 25.88 28.81 32.79
N THR A 488 25.00 28.77 33.77
CA THR A 488 25.35 28.96 35.20
C THR A 488 26.15 27.77 35.74
N LYS A 489 26.86 27.93 36.86
CA LYS A 489 27.60 26.82 37.49
C LYS A 489 26.71 25.62 37.84
N ALA A 490 25.45 25.88 38.23
CA ALA A 490 24.47 24.84 38.52
C ALA A 490 24.02 24.12 37.24
N GLU A 491 23.74 24.85 36.16
CA GLU A 491 23.40 24.25 34.86
C GLU A 491 24.58 23.45 34.28
N VAL A 492 25.82 23.95 34.38
CA VAL A 492 27.01 23.23 33.91
C VAL A 492 27.19 21.88 34.61
N LEU A 493 26.79 21.73 35.87
CA LEU A 493 26.82 20.45 36.59
C LEU A 493 25.78 19.43 36.07
N HIS A 494 24.71 19.92 35.47
CA HIS A 494 23.59 19.11 34.95
C HIS A 494 23.53 19.08 33.40
N SER A 495 24.45 19.77 32.73
CA SER A 495 24.48 19.96 31.29
C SER A 495 25.45 19.00 30.61
N MET A 496 25.14 18.65 29.36
CA MET A 496 25.90 17.76 28.48
C MET A 496 27.15 18.45 27.88
N THR A 497 27.94 19.13 28.72
CA THR A 497 29.17 19.82 28.29
C THR A 497 30.40 18.90 28.39
N ALA A 498 31.13 18.71 27.29
CA ALA A 498 32.40 17.97 27.27
C ALA A 498 33.50 18.77 26.56
N GLY A 499 34.75 18.44 26.86
CA GLY A 499 35.95 19.04 26.27
C GLY A 499 36.35 20.39 26.89
N SER A 500 37.56 20.45 27.42
CA SER A 500 38.19 21.70 27.87
C SER A 500 39.16 22.30 26.84
N SER A 501 39.41 21.59 25.74
CA SER A 501 40.17 22.07 24.59
C SER A 501 39.80 21.30 23.31
N ILE A 502 40.21 21.82 22.15
CA ILE A 502 40.09 21.14 20.85
C ILE A 502 40.95 19.85 20.77
N GLU A 503 41.90 19.68 21.70
CA GLU A 503 42.78 18.51 21.79
C GLU A 503 42.13 17.35 22.57
N GLU A 504 41.15 17.66 23.44
CA GLU A 504 40.43 16.67 24.25
C GLU A 504 39.23 16.05 23.52
N ILE A 505 38.59 16.77 22.60
CA ILE A 505 37.53 16.20 21.75
C ILE A 505 38.16 15.76 20.42
N PRO A 506 38.09 14.48 20.04
CA PRO A 506 38.68 14.03 18.79
C PRO A 506 38.09 14.82 17.63
N VAL A 507 38.93 15.49 16.84
CA VAL A 507 38.54 16.37 15.72
C VAL A 507 37.66 15.66 14.67
N HIS A 508 37.65 14.32 14.67
CA HIS A 508 36.81 13.46 13.84
C HIS A 508 35.34 13.38 14.29
N TYR A 509 35.01 13.75 15.53
CA TYR A 509 33.64 13.90 16.04
C TYR A 509 33.08 15.29 15.74
N ASN A 510 33.23 15.77 14.51
CA ASN A 510 32.64 17.04 14.08
C ASN A 510 31.56 16.76 13.03
N THR A 511 30.30 16.90 13.44
CA THR A 511 29.12 16.65 12.59
C THR A 511 29.09 17.57 11.37
N SER A 512 29.64 18.79 11.50
CA SER A 512 29.75 19.75 10.39
C SER A 512 30.84 19.44 9.38
N ARG A 513 31.72 18.46 9.67
CA ARG A 513 32.74 17.99 8.70
C ARG A 513 32.30 16.79 7.88
N ILE A 514 31.26 16.09 8.31
CA ILE A 514 30.77 14.87 7.67
C ILE A 514 29.65 15.23 6.70
N ALA A 515 29.86 14.94 5.42
CA ALA A 515 28.81 15.08 4.42
C ALA A 515 27.84 13.90 4.52
N HIS A 516 26.55 14.16 4.66
CA HIS A 516 25.53 13.12 4.73
C HIS A 516 24.83 12.94 3.38
N SER A 517 24.57 11.69 3.03
CA SER A 517 23.79 11.32 1.85
C SER A 517 22.82 10.22 2.20
N TYR A 518 21.61 10.34 1.68
CA TYR A 518 20.53 9.40 1.96
C TYR A 518 20.01 8.81 0.66
N GLY A 519 19.72 7.53 0.72
CA GLY A 519 19.22 6.75 -0.41
C GLY A 519 18.31 5.63 0.05
N ALA A 520 17.67 4.95 -0.90
CA ALA A 520 16.87 3.79 -0.58
C ALA A 520 17.07 2.67 -1.61
N LEU A 521 17.21 1.44 -1.11
CA LEU A 521 17.25 0.24 -1.93
C LEU A 521 15.83 -0.28 -2.13
N LEU A 522 15.27 -0.11 -3.32
CA LEU A 522 13.96 -0.65 -3.66
C LEU A 522 14.05 -2.15 -3.95
N ILE A 523 13.40 -2.94 -3.10
CA ILE A 523 13.33 -4.39 -3.18
C ILE A 523 11.94 -4.80 -3.65
N ARG A 524 11.94 -5.72 -4.61
CA ARG A 524 10.77 -6.40 -5.16
C ARG A 524 11.03 -7.90 -5.15
N GLY A 525 10.55 -8.59 -4.12
CA GLY A 525 10.78 -10.03 -3.95
C GLY A 525 12.27 -10.38 -3.96
N ARG A 526 12.69 -11.24 -4.90
CA ARG A 526 14.09 -11.65 -5.12
C ARG A 526 14.99 -10.62 -5.80
N LYS A 527 14.46 -9.45 -6.18
CA LYS A 527 15.18 -8.42 -6.96
C LYS A 527 15.27 -7.08 -6.27
N CYS A 528 16.24 -6.28 -6.71
CA CYS A 528 16.36 -4.87 -6.33
C CYS A 528 16.56 -3.98 -7.57
N ALA A 529 16.20 -2.71 -7.45
CA ALA A 529 16.51 -1.71 -8.46
C ALA A 529 17.91 -1.13 -8.21
N LEU A 530 18.74 -1.11 -9.25
CA LEU A 530 20.02 -0.38 -9.25
C LEU A 530 20.00 0.68 -10.36
N VAL A 531 20.75 1.76 -10.18
CA VAL A 531 20.74 2.91 -11.10
C VAL A 531 22.09 3.16 -11.75
N ARG A 532 22.06 3.84 -12.90
CA ARG A 532 23.23 4.31 -13.65
C ARG A 532 23.09 5.79 -14.00
N LYS A 533 24.20 6.48 -14.22
CA LYS A 533 24.16 7.88 -14.70
C LYS A 533 23.82 7.91 -16.19
N VAL A 534 22.80 8.69 -16.53
CA VAL A 534 22.38 8.93 -17.92
C VAL A 534 23.51 9.65 -18.66
N GLY A 535 24.11 8.99 -19.64
CA GLY A 535 25.23 9.50 -20.45
C GLY A 535 26.55 8.74 -20.30
N ASP A 536 26.64 7.80 -19.36
CA ASP A 536 27.81 6.91 -19.24
C ASP A 536 27.81 5.81 -20.31
N THR A 537 29.00 5.40 -20.76
CA THR A 537 29.18 4.35 -21.76
C THR A 537 28.63 3.00 -21.30
N MET A 538 28.13 2.20 -22.25
CA MET A 538 27.77 0.77 -22.11
C MET A 538 28.83 0.00 -21.30
N GLY A 539 28.62 -0.16 -19.99
CA GLY A 539 29.57 -0.79 -19.07
C GLY A 539 29.87 -0.01 -17.77
N ALA A 540 29.26 1.16 -17.55
CA ALA A 540 29.43 1.87 -16.28
C ALA A 540 28.84 1.07 -15.10
N PRO A 541 29.53 1.08 -13.94
CA PRO A 541 29.10 0.35 -12.76
C PRO A 541 27.77 0.90 -12.25
N MET A 542 26.85 -0.01 -11.93
CA MET A 542 25.57 0.32 -11.32
C MET A 542 25.79 0.71 -9.85
N ARG A 543 24.89 1.52 -9.29
CA ARG A 543 24.97 1.96 -7.89
C ARG A 543 23.60 1.89 -7.21
N ILE A 544 23.62 1.90 -5.88
CA ILE A 544 22.42 2.09 -5.07
C ILE A 544 22.04 3.59 -5.17
N PRO A 545 20.76 3.95 -5.41
CA PRO A 545 20.37 5.36 -5.55
C PRO A 545 20.47 6.10 -4.22
N PHE A 546 21.26 7.18 -4.19
CA PHE A 546 21.39 8.10 -3.06
C PHE A 546 21.69 9.53 -3.56
N VAL A 547 21.38 10.52 -2.73
CA VAL A 547 21.67 11.94 -3.00
C VAL A 547 22.19 12.65 -1.74
N PRO A 548 22.94 13.77 -1.87
CA PRO A 548 23.33 14.60 -0.75
C PRO A 548 22.11 15.24 -0.05
N HIS A 549 22.20 15.40 1.27
CA HIS A 549 21.14 16.01 2.08
C HIS A 549 21.27 17.52 2.11
N ILE A 550 20.72 18.19 1.09
CA ILE A 550 20.94 19.63 0.89
C ILE A 550 19.82 20.50 1.47
N SER A 551 18.59 19.98 1.55
CA SER A 551 17.44 20.77 2.01
C SER A 551 17.30 20.66 3.51
N THR A 552 17.09 21.78 4.20
CA THR A 552 16.76 21.81 5.63
C THR A 552 15.28 21.49 5.88
N GLU A 553 14.42 21.58 4.88
CA GLU A 553 12.98 21.28 4.98
C GLU A 553 12.67 19.78 4.85
N GLU A 554 13.67 18.93 4.56
CA GLU A 554 13.48 17.49 4.33
C GLU A 554 14.17 16.66 5.41
N SER A 555 13.54 15.58 5.86
CA SER A 555 14.17 14.62 6.77
C SER A 555 15.14 13.71 6.00
N SER A 556 15.97 12.95 6.72
CA SER A 556 16.82 11.90 6.14
C SER A 556 16.03 10.88 5.31
N MET A 557 14.83 10.51 5.80
CA MET A 557 13.93 9.58 5.12
C MET A 557 13.31 10.22 3.87
N ASP A 558 12.89 11.49 3.94
CA ASP A 558 12.38 12.21 2.75
C ASP A 558 13.48 12.37 1.69
N CYS A 559 14.72 12.63 2.11
CA CYS A 559 15.87 12.68 1.22
C CYS A 559 16.12 11.32 0.54
N ALA A 560 15.98 10.21 1.28
CA ALA A 560 16.10 8.86 0.74
C ALA A 560 14.99 8.50 -0.26
N VAL A 561 13.74 8.85 0.07
CA VAL A 561 12.57 8.68 -0.82
C VAL A 561 12.79 9.47 -2.11
N ARG A 562 13.17 10.75 -2.00
CA ARG A 562 13.50 11.59 -3.16
C ARG A 562 14.62 10.98 -4.01
N ALA A 563 15.69 10.50 -3.41
CA ALA A 563 16.78 9.85 -4.13
C ALA A 563 16.30 8.65 -4.97
N LEU A 564 15.43 7.83 -4.40
CA LEU A 564 14.86 6.67 -5.07
C LEU A 564 13.87 7.06 -6.17
N CYS A 565 12.96 8.00 -5.90
CA CYS A 565 11.98 8.48 -6.86
C CYS A 565 12.64 9.15 -8.08
N ASP A 566 13.61 10.04 -7.83
CA ASP A 566 14.34 10.76 -8.88
C ASP A 566 15.16 9.81 -9.77
N ALA A 567 15.74 8.75 -9.18
CA ALA A 567 16.66 7.86 -9.87
C ALA A 567 15.96 6.69 -10.59
N CYS A 568 14.84 6.21 -10.05
CA CYS A 568 14.11 5.06 -10.58
C CYS A 568 12.78 5.40 -11.27
N ASP A 569 12.38 6.68 -11.33
CA ASP A 569 11.08 7.12 -11.89
C ASP A 569 9.88 6.35 -11.27
N VAL A 570 9.96 6.07 -9.96
CA VAL A 570 8.94 5.35 -9.17
C VAL A 570 8.29 6.32 -8.18
N SER A 571 6.96 6.34 -8.14
CA SER A 571 6.20 7.11 -7.13
C SER A 571 6.32 6.50 -5.73
N SER A 572 6.39 7.35 -4.70
CA SER A 572 6.43 6.95 -3.28
C SER A 572 5.24 6.11 -2.84
N ASP A 573 4.11 6.16 -3.54
CA ASP A 573 2.92 5.35 -3.22
C ASP A 573 3.07 3.88 -3.64
N ASN A 574 4.12 3.54 -4.40
CA ASN A 574 4.37 2.18 -4.86
C ASN A 574 5.30 1.40 -3.94
N PHE A 575 5.85 2.02 -2.89
CA PHE A 575 6.74 1.38 -1.94
C PHE A 575 6.58 1.98 -0.54
N PHE A 576 7.05 1.25 0.46
CA PHE A 576 7.10 1.74 1.84
C PHE A 576 8.46 1.42 2.44
N LEU A 577 8.87 2.22 3.44
CA LEU A 577 10.09 2.02 4.19
C LEU A 577 9.70 1.50 5.59
N PRO A 578 9.87 0.20 5.88
CA PRO A 578 9.50 -0.35 7.18
C PRO A 578 10.38 0.25 8.29
N SER A 579 9.76 0.80 9.33
CA SER A 579 10.46 1.42 10.46
C SER A 579 11.27 0.42 11.29
N TYR A 580 10.90 -0.86 11.26
CA TYR A 580 11.60 -1.95 11.98
C TYR A 580 12.84 -2.47 11.25
N LEU A 581 13.07 -2.09 9.98
CA LEU A 581 14.29 -2.46 9.26
C LEU A 581 15.37 -1.39 9.49
N PRO A 582 16.51 -1.73 10.13
CA PRO A 582 17.57 -0.76 10.33
C PRO A 582 18.18 -0.35 8.99
N PRO A 583 18.42 0.96 8.77
CA PRO A 583 19.11 1.43 7.58
C PRO A 583 20.56 0.98 7.58
N VAL A 584 21.11 0.76 6.38
CA VAL A 584 22.48 0.35 6.17
C VAL A 584 23.37 1.56 5.97
N ILE A 585 24.53 1.61 6.63
CA ILE A 585 25.41 2.77 6.61
C ILE A 585 26.79 2.35 6.09
N TYR A 586 27.31 3.06 5.09
CA TYR A 586 28.66 2.84 4.59
C TYR A 586 29.39 4.15 4.30
N TYR A 587 30.73 4.06 4.25
CA TYR A 587 31.63 5.21 4.16
C TYR A 587 32.50 5.09 2.90
N PRO A 588 32.14 5.78 1.79
CA PRO A 588 32.93 5.73 0.56
C PRO A 588 34.32 6.36 0.74
N ALA A 589 35.34 5.73 0.15
CA ALA A 589 36.72 6.20 0.24
C ALA A 589 36.92 7.50 -0.55
N ALA A 590 37.80 8.38 -0.05
CA ALA A 590 38.08 9.69 -0.66
C ALA A 590 38.60 9.64 -2.11
N SER A 591 39.10 8.49 -2.58
CA SER A 591 39.54 8.27 -3.97
C SER A 591 38.41 7.89 -4.94
N GLU A 592 37.23 7.54 -4.43
CA GLU A 592 36.08 7.05 -5.23
C GLU A 592 34.95 8.10 -5.36
N ALA A 593 34.98 9.14 -4.52
CA ALA A 593 34.23 10.35 -4.74
C ALA A 593 34.89 11.12 -5.89
N ASN A 594 34.11 11.49 -6.91
CA ASN A 594 34.58 12.35 -8.00
C ASN A 594 35.45 13.50 -7.45
N SER A 595 36.53 13.82 -8.17
CA SER A 595 37.66 14.70 -7.81
C SER A 595 37.36 16.13 -7.33
N ASN A 596 36.11 16.45 -6.99
CA ASN A 596 35.62 17.75 -6.55
C ASN A 596 35.12 17.77 -5.09
N HIS A 597 35.10 16.63 -4.37
CA HIS A 597 34.57 16.58 -2.99
C HIS A 597 35.68 16.51 -1.95
N ALA A 598 35.72 17.51 -1.05
CA ALA A 598 36.73 17.63 0.00
C ALA A 598 36.15 17.26 1.37
N GLY A 599 36.15 15.97 1.74
CA GLY A 599 35.81 15.53 3.11
C GLY A 599 35.26 14.11 3.25
N PRO A 600 35.13 13.59 4.49
CA PRO A 600 34.50 12.30 4.78
C PRO A 600 32.99 12.35 4.50
N ARG A 601 32.45 11.28 3.90
CA ARG A 601 31.02 11.15 3.57
C ARG A 601 30.42 9.94 4.28
N CYS A 602 29.21 10.10 4.81
CA CYS A 602 28.39 9.06 5.39
C CYS A 602 27.19 8.84 4.47
N VAL A 603 27.03 7.62 3.94
CA VAL A 603 25.89 7.25 3.10
C VAL A 603 24.98 6.31 3.89
N THR A 604 23.72 6.67 4.00
CA THR A 604 22.68 5.88 4.69
C THR A 604 21.64 5.41 3.69
N ILE A 605 21.46 4.10 3.57
CA ILE A 605 20.54 3.45 2.66
C ILE A 605 19.39 2.82 3.44
N TYR A 606 18.18 3.28 3.20
CA TYR A 606 16.96 2.67 3.72
C TYR A 606 16.54 1.49 2.86
N THR A 607 15.90 0.48 3.46
CA THR A 607 15.28 -0.60 2.69
C THR A 607 13.85 -0.21 2.34
N ALA A 608 13.56 -0.10 1.05
CA ALA A 608 12.21 0.16 0.54
C ALA A 608 11.61 -1.12 -0.04
N LEU A 609 10.35 -1.43 0.29
CA LEU A 609 9.63 -2.61 -0.18
C LEU A 609 8.45 -2.19 -1.07
N ALA A 610 8.29 -2.82 -2.23
CA ALA A 610 7.18 -2.52 -3.14
C ALA A 610 5.81 -2.96 -2.57
N ILE A 611 4.76 -2.12 -2.69
CA ILE A 611 3.41 -2.31 -2.09
C ILE A 611 2.53 -3.29 -2.88
N SER A 612 2.72 -3.41 -4.19
CA SER A 612 1.98 -4.36 -5.03
C SER A 612 2.80 -4.77 -6.24
N PRO A 613 3.92 -5.48 -6.01
CA PRO A 613 4.73 -5.94 -7.11
C PRO A 613 3.91 -6.94 -7.94
N PRO A 614 3.94 -6.86 -9.29
CA PRO A 614 3.24 -7.83 -10.12
C PRO A 614 3.75 -9.23 -9.75
N PRO A 615 2.86 -10.22 -9.48
CA PRO A 615 3.28 -11.57 -9.14
C PRO A 615 3.99 -12.16 -10.35
N ARG A 616 5.32 -12.12 -10.32
CA ARG A 616 6.22 -12.59 -11.36
C ARG A 616 6.98 -13.77 -10.76
N GLY A 617 6.56 -14.98 -11.11
CA GLY A 617 7.16 -16.21 -10.61
C GLY A 617 8.64 -16.35 -10.99
N ALA A 618 9.30 -17.39 -10.47
CA ALA A 618 10.75 -17.62 -10.64
C ALA A 618 11.28 -17.67 -12.09
N SER A 619 10.41 -17.95 -13.06
CA SER A 619 10.74 -17.95 -14.49
C SER A 619 10.89 -16.55 -15.08
N SER A 620 10.18 -15.55 -14.54
CA SER A 620 10.27 -14.15 -14.95
C SER A 620 11.59 -13.51 -14.50
N ASP A 621 12.19 -14.04 -13.45
CA ASP A 621 13.44 -13.49 -12.91
C ASP A 621 14.58 -13.56 -13.92
N VAL A 622 14.64 -14.64 -14.71
CA VAL A 622 15.67 -14.86 -15.72
C VAL A 622 15.51 -13.90 -16.92
N VAL A 623 14.28 -13.53 -17.26
CA VAL A 623 13.97 -12.68 -18.43
C VAL A 623 14.26 -11.21 -18.14
N GLU A 624 13.88 -10.73 -16.96
CA GLU A 624 14.16 -9.36 -16.52
C GLU A 624 15.60 -9.17 -16.02
N ASP A 625 16.35 -10.25 -15.76
CA ASP A 625 17.79 -10.18 -15.49
C ASP A 625 18.62 -9.98 -16.79
N VAL A 626 17.97 -9.66 -17.92
CA VAL A 626 18.64 -9.20 -19.13
C VAL A 626 18.96 -7.70 -18.97
N PRO A 627 20.17 -7.22 -19.30
CA PRO A 627 20.49 -5.79 -19.20
C PRO A 627 19.66 -4.95 -20.17
N GLU A 628 19.06 -3.87 -19.69
CA GLU A 628 18.34 -2.87 -20.50
C GLU A 628 19.13 -1.55 -20.46
N PRO A 629 20.20 -1.44 -21.26
CA PRO A 629 21.18 -0.37 -21.09
C PRO A 629 20.69 1.03 -21.46
N GLU A 630 19.51 1.13 -22.08
CA GLU A 630 18.88 2.38 -22.47
C GLU A 630 18.06 3.00 -21.32
N GLU A 631 17.79 2.24 -20.25
CA GLU A 631 17.03 2.70 -19.09
C GLU A 631 17.95 3.24 -17.97
N PRO A 632 17.50 4.25 -17.18
CA PRO A 632 18.29 4.83 -16.10
C PRO A 632 18.46 3.89 -14.90
N TYR A 633 17.68 2.81 -14.81
CA TYR A 633 17.75 1.79 -13.77
C TYR A 633 17.45 0.39 -14.34
N ASP A 634 17.91 -0.66 -13.66
CA ASP A 634 17.61 -2.06 -13.99
C ASP A 634 17.08 -2.80 -12.75
N TRP A 635 16.19 -3.76 -12.96
CA TRP A 635 15.80 -4.75 -11.95
C TRP A 635 16.73 -5.96 -11.98
N VAL A 636 17.43 -6.22 -10.88
CA VAL A 636 18.47 -7.24 -10.84
C VAL A 636 18.31 -8.18 -9.65
N SER A 637 18.59 -9.47 -9.86
CA SER A 637 18.72 -10.43 -8.76
C SER A 637 19.90 -10.10 -7.85
N PHE A 638 19.84 -10.55 -6.60
CA PHE A 638 20.90 -10.31 -5.59
C PHE A 638 22.31 -10.69 -6.06
N SER A 639 22.47 -11.87 -6.69
CA SER A 639 23.78 -12.31 -7.19
C SER A 639 24.30 -11.43 -8.33
N ARG A 640 23.41 -10.94 -9.19
CA ARG A 640 23.76 -10.03 -10.29
C ARG A 640 24.05 -8.62 -9.76
N ALA A 641 23.29 -8.15 -8.79
CA ALA A 641 23.51 -6.88 -8.12
C ALA A 641 24.92 -6.81 -7.51
N LEU A 642 25.37 -7.86 -6.81
CA LEU A 642 26.75 -7.95 -6.29
C LEU A 642 27.82 -7.85 -7.38
N ALA A 643 27.55 -8.39 -8.57
CA ALA A 643 28.48 -8.33 -9.70
C ALA A 643 28.47 -6.97 -10.42
N LEU A 644 27.35 -6.25 -10.40
CA LEU A 644 27.17 -4.97 -11.12
C LEU A 644 27.58 -3.74 -10.28
N LEU A 645 27.51 -3.84 -8.95
CA LEU A 645 27.97 -2.78 -8.06
C LEU A 645 29.48 -2.58 -8.22
N GLY A 646 29.91 -1.32 -8.35
CA GLY A 646 31.29 -0.98 -8.64
C GLY A 646 32.24 -1.14 -7.44
N THR A 647 31.78 -0.75 -6.25
CA THR A 647 32.61 -0.64 -5.04
C THR A 647 32.34 -1.80 -4.06
N GLU A 648 33.36 -2.20 -3.29
CA GLU A 648 33.19 -3.27 -2.28
C GLU A 648 32.27 -2.82 -1.15
N VAL A 649 32.35 -1.55 -0.74
CA VAL A 649 31.51 -0.98 0.31
C VAL A 649 30.02 -1.00 -0.05
N GLU A 650 29.65 -0.81 -1.32
CA GLU A 650 28.26 -0.96 -1.78
C GLU A 650 27.81 -2.42 -1.79
N ARG A 651 28.73 -3.37 -2.08
CA ARG A 651 28.42 -4.81 -2.03
C ARG A 651 28.18 -5.27 -0.60
N GLU A 652 29.00 -4.83 0.35
CA GLU A 652 28.81 -5.07 1.78
C GLU A 652 27.46 -4.49 2.24
N ALA A 653 27.15 -3.26 1.82
CA ALA A 653 25.87 -2.62 2.14
C ALA A 653 24.66 -3.42 1.60
N LEU A 654 24.75 -3.95 0.37
CA LEU A 654 23.70 -4.80 -0.20
C LEU A 654 23.53 -6.11 0.57
N GLN A 655 24.63 -6.73 1.02
CA GLN A 655 24.60 -7.95 1.84
C GLN A 655 23.98 -7.70 3.21
N GLU A 656 24.30 -6.56 3.83
CA GLU A 656 23.73 -6.18 5.12
C GLU A 656 22.22 -5.93 5.02
N ALA A 657 21.75 -5.22 3.98
CA ALA A 657 20.32 -5.04 3.71
C ALA A 657 19.58 -6.38 3.54
N GLN A 658 20.21 -7.32 2.81
CA GLN A 658 19.69 -8.67 2.64
C GLN A 658 19.62 -9.45 3.97
N HIS A 659 20.62 -9.30 4.84
CA HIS A 659 20.64 -9.92 6.15
C HIS A 659 19.54 -9.37 7.08
N HIS A 660 19.34 -8.04 7.08
CA HIS A 660 18.26 -7.39 7.83
C HIS A 660 16.88 -7.89 7.39
N LEU A 661 16.63 -7.95 6.09
CA LEU A 661 15.37 -8.46 5.55
C LEU A 661 15.16 -9.95 5.89
N GLN A 662 16.21 -10.77 5.84
CA GLN A 662 16.13 -12.18 6.21
C GLN A 662 15.83 -12.38 7.70
N ARG A 663 16.37 -11.53 8.58
CA ARG A 663 16.05 -11.56 10.02
C ARG A 663 14.61 -11.14 10.29
N ALA A 664 14.12 -10.10 9.62
CA ALA A 664 12.72 -9.68 9.71
C ALA A 664 11.76 -10.78 9.24
N TYR A 665 12.10 -11.47 8.15
CA TYR A 665 11.34 -12.63 7.68
C TYR A 665 11.29 -13.76 8.71
N LYS A 666 12.45 -14.16 9.25
CA LYS A 666 12.53 -15.23 10.28
C LYS A 666 11.77 -14.88 11.56
N ALA A 667 11.62 -13.60 11.87
CA ALA A 667 10.88 -13.11 13.03
C ALA A 667 9.38 -12.90 12.75
N GLY A 668 8.91 -13.14 11.52
CA GLY A 668 7.51 -12.90 11.13
C GLY A 668 7.13 -11.42 10.96
N LEU A 669 8.10 -10.51 10.98
CA LEU A 669 7.85 -9.07 10.79
C LEU A 669 7.69 -8.67 9.32
N TYR A 670 8.20 -9.49 8.41
CA TYR A 670 8.10 -9.29 6.96
C TYR A 670 7.66 -10.60 6.30
N THR A 671 6.61 -10.55 5.48
CA THR A 671 6.16 -11.68 4.65
C THR A 671 6.31 -11.29 3.18
N PRO A 672 7.13 -12.00 2.38
CA PRO A 672 7.26 -11.73 0.96
C PRO A 672 5.92 -11.88 0.25
N VAL A 673 5.66 -11.01 -0.72
CA VAL A 673 4.49 -11.13 -1.60
C VAL A 673 4.54 -12.48 -2.32
N LYS A 674 3.40 -13.19 -2.33
CA LYS A 674 3.25 -14.53 -2.91
C LYS A 674 3.83 -14.58 -4.34
N GLY A 675 4.61 -15.63 -4.63
CA GLY A 675 5.30 -15.82 -5.92
C GLY A 675 6.59 -15.01 -6.16
N CYS A 676 6.88 -13.99 -5.34
CA CYS A 676 8.03 -13.10 -5.57
C CYS A 676 9.32 -13.57 -4.86
N GLY A 677 9.20 -14.37 -3.80
CA GLY A 677 10.31 -14.93 -3.01
C GLY A 677 11.05 -13.88 -2.16
N LEU A 678 12.02 -14.32 -1.36
CA LEU A 678 12.80 -13.44 -0.47
C LEU A 678 14.05 -12.90 -1.16
N PHE A 679 14.40 -11.63 -0.93
CA PHE A 679 15.62 -11.04 -1.48
C PHE A 679 16.88 -11.82 -1.05
N GLY A 680 17.73 -12.19 -2.00
CA GLY A 680 18.90 -13.03 -1.76
C GLY A 680 18.65 -14.55 -1.74
N GLU A 681 17.40 -14.99 -1.83
CA GLU A 681 17.08 -16.40 -2.00
C GLU A 681 17.53 -16.88 -3.38
N LYS A 682 18.35 -17.95 -3.41
CA LYS A 682 18.73 -18.56 -4.68
C LYS A 682 17.50 -19.21 -5.28
N VAL A 683 17.19 -18.85 -6.52
CA VAL A 683 16.28 -19.64 -7.35
C VAL A 683 16.90 -21.03 -7.43
N LYS A 684 16.33 -22.03 -6.74
CA LYS A 684 16.78 -23.41 -6.92
C LYS A 684 16.49 -23.74 -8.39
N PRO A 685 17.51 -23.91 -9.26
CA PRO A 685 17.23 -24.50 -10.55
C PRO A 685 16.60 -25.85 -10.24
N HIS A 686 15.52 -26.19 -10.93
CA HIS A 686 14.95 -27.53 -10.88
C HIS A 686 16.03 -28.52 -11.36
N SER A 687 16.86 -28.98 -10.42
CA SER A 687 17.81 -30.08 -10.58
C SER A 687 17.33 -31.20 -9.68
N GLY A 688 16.36 -31.92 -10.22
CA GLY A 688 15.93 -33.23 -9.79
C GLY A 688 15.90 -34.14 -11.01
N ALA A 689 17.05 -34.31 -11.67
CA ALA A 689 17.28 -35.51 -12.46
C ALA A 689 17.42 -36.69 -11.48
N ALA A 690 16.29 -37.18 -11.00
CA ALA A 690 16.13 -38.55 -10.58
C ALA A 690 14.96 -39.09 -11.40
N THR A 691 15.33 -39.84 -12.43
CA THR A 691 14.52 -40.78 -13.21
C THR A 691 13.17 -41.15 -12.59
N VAL A 692 12.13 -40.39 -12.94
CA VAL A 692 10.78 -40.91 -13.10
C VAL A 692 10.35 -40.51 -14.51
N SER A 693 10.00 -41.52 -15.27
CA SER A 693 9.81 -41.53 -16.70
C SER A 693 9.02 -40.32 -17.21
N LYS A 694 9.67 -39.49 -18.03
CA LYS A 694 9.01 -38.93 -19.22
C LYS A 694 8.56 -40.13 -20.07
N THR A 695 7.42 -40.73 -19.72
CA THR A 695 6.65 -41.51 -20.69
C THR A 695 6.10 -40.50 -21.69
N THR A 696 6.91 -40.29 -22.72
CA THR A 696 6.47 -40.25 -24.11
C THR A 696 5.04 -39.76 -24.28
N LEU A 697 4.88 -38.44 -24.45
CA LEU A 697 3.84 -37.90 -25.33
C LEU A 697 4.08 -38.54 -26.70
N THR A 698 3.45 -39.69 -26.93
CA THR A 698 3.46 -40.37 -28.22
C THR A 698 2.64 -39.54 -29.18
N GLY A 699 3.35 -38.70 -29.94
CA GLY A 699 3.18 -38.56 -31.37
C GLY A 699 1.77 -38.38 -31.92
N ILE A 700 1.12 -37.26 -31.60
CA ILE A 700 0.31 -36.51 -32.58
C ILE A 700 0.64 -35.02 -32.34
N PRO A 701 1.08 -34.26 -33.37
CA PRO A 701 1.25 -32.82 -33.21
C PRO A 701 -0.12 -32.21 -32.89
N ALA A 702 -0.27 -31.68 -31.67
CA ALA A 702 -1.48 -30.97 -31.28
C ALA A 702 -1.68 -29.78 -32.24
N PRO A 703 -2.85 -29.65 -32.89
CA PRO A 703 -3.14 -28.50 -33.71
C PRO A 703 -3.21 -27.26 -32.81
N ALA A 704 -2.38 -26.26 -33.11
CA ALA A 704 -2.38 -24.99 -32.42
C ALA A 704 -3.76 -24.30 -32.53
N GLY A 705 -4.34 -23.93 -31.39
CA GLY A 705 -5.19 -22.74 -31.31
C GLY A 705 -6.70 -22.90 -31.39
N GLN A 706 -7.29 -23.95 -30.80
CA GLN A 706 -8.73 -23.94 -30.49
C GLN A 706 -8.92 -24.17 -28.98
N ARG A 707 -8.90 -23.08 -28.19
CA ARG A 707 -9.52 -23.10 -26.86
C ARG A 707 -11.02 -23.21 -27.08
N LEU A 708 -11.58 -24.34 -26.66
CA LEU A 708 -13.01 -24.60 -26.81
C LEU A 708 -13.79 -23.60 -25.96
N LYS A 709 -14.86 -23.03 -26.53
CA LYS A 709 -15.71 -22.04 -25.85
C LYS A 709 -16.45 -22.63 -24.64
N THR A 710 -16.55 -23.96 -24.56
CA THR A 710 -17.24 -24.69 -23.49
C THR A 710 -16.47 -25.95 -23.12
N LEU A 711 -16.33 -26.22 -21.82
CA LEU A 711 -15.83 -27.49 -21.27
C LEU A 711 -16.98 -28.43 -20.86
N ALA A 712 -18.17 -28.21 -21.43
CA ALA A 712 -19.34 -29.04 -21.17
C ALA A 712 -19.06 -30.52 -21.45
N GLY A 713 -19.33 -31.37 -20.45
CA GLY A 713 -19.07 -32.81 -20.50
C GLY A 713 -17.68 -33.23 -19.99
N ILE A 714 -16.83 -32.29 -19.57
CA ILE A 714 -15.65 -32.57 -18.75
C ILE A 714 -16.02 -32.44 -17.27
N GLU A 715 -15.58 -33.43 -16.50
CA GLU A 715 -15.68 -33.48 -15.05
C GLU A 715 -14.29 -33.42 -14.43
N PHE A 716 -14.05 -32.39 -13.62
CA PHE A 716 -12.84 -32.24 -12.83
C PHE A 716 -12.97 -33.00 -11.52
N TYR A 717 -12.03 -33.90 -11.26
CA TYR A 717 -11.85 -34.58 -9.99
C TYR A 717 -10.71 -33.89 -9.25
N VAL A 718 -11.05 -33.07 -8.28
CA VAL A 718 -10.09 -32.39 -7.42
C VAL A 718 -9.81 -33.29 -6.24
N ILE A 719 -8.56 -33.69 -6.06
CA ILE A 719 -8.15 -34.63 -5.02
C ILE A 719 -7.18 -33.90 -4.09
N VAL A 720 -7.63 -33.69 -2.86
CA VAL A 720 -6.85 -33.07 -1.80
C VAL A 720 -6.25 -34.17 -0.94
N CYS A 721 -4.92 -34.15 -0.78
CA CYS A 721 -4.20 -35.11 0.04
C CYS A 721 -3.41 -34.34 1.12
N PRO A 722 -4.03 -34.04 2.27
CA PRO A 722 -3.35 -33.38 3.39
C PRO A 722 -2.08 -34.16 3.76
N GLY A 723 -0.95 -33.48 3.97
CA GLY A 723 0.32 -34.11 4.36
C GLY A 723 1.28 -34.52 3.21
N GLY A 724 1.01 -34.13 1.96
CA GLY A 724 2.04 -34.03 0.91
C GLY A 724 2.38 -35.32 0.16
N VAL A 725 1.53 -36.34 0.25
CA VAL A 725 1.75 -37.68 -0.35
C VAL A 725 0.96 -37.91 -1.65
N ALA A 726 0.43 -36.84 -2.26
CA ALA A 726 -0.39 -36.88 -3.47
C ALA A 726 0.27 -37.66 -4.63
N SER A 727 1.59 -37.58 -4.77
CA SER A 727 2.35 -38.27 -5.83
C SER A 727 2.30 -39.80 -5.74
N GLU A 728 2.12 -40.36 -4.53
CA GLU A 728 2.05 -41.82 -4.33
C GLU A 728 0.70 -42.39 -4.74
N LEU A 729 -0.36 -41.58 -4.71
CA LEU A 729 -1.72 -41.97 -5.08
C LEU A 729 -1.97 -41.87 -6.59
N THR A 730 -1.18 -41.06 -7.30
CA THR A 730 -1.28 -40.86 -8.75
C THR A 730 -1.49 -42.14 -9.58
N PRO A 731 -0.70 -43.22 -9.41
CA PRO A 731 -0.85 -44.43 -10.22
C PRO A 731 -2.17 -45.16 -9.97
N LEU A 732 -2.65 -45.16 -8.72
CA LEU A 732 -3.93 -45.77 -8.32
C LEU A 732 -5.11 -44.97 -8.87
N LEU A 733 -5.04 -43.64 -8.79
CA LEU A 733 -6.10 -42.73 -9.22
C LEU A 733 -6.30 -42.76 -10.74
N THR A 734 -5.21 -42.69 -11.49
CA THR A 734 -5.21 -42.76 -12.97
C THR A 734 -5.72 -44.12 -13.47
N GLN A 735 -5.37 -45.21 -12.81
CA GLN A 735 -5.88 -46.55 -13.14
C GLN A 735 -7.39 -46.68 -12.89
N ALA A 736 -7.87 -46.20 -11.73
CA ALA A 736 -9.27 -46.33 -11.33
C ALA A 736 -10.24 -45.43 -12.11
N LEU A 737 -9.80 -44.21 -12.47
CA LEU A 737 -10.63 -43.26 -13.22
C LEU A 737 -10.52 -43.38 -14.74
N HIS A 738 -9.65 -44.28 -15.23
CA HIS A 738 -9.37 -44.48 -16.65
C HIS A 738 -9.05 -43.17 -17.40
N THR A 739 -8.28 -42.29 -16.76
CA THR A 739 -7.85 -41.01 -17.34
C THR A 739 -6.33 -40.88 -17.26
N ASN A 740 -5.74 -40.36 -18.32
CA ASN A 740 -4.32 -40.02 -18.39
C ASN A 740 -4.11 -38.50 -18.30
N CYS A 741 -5.19 -37.73 -18.18
CA CYS A 741 -5.18 -36.29 -18.04
C CYS A 741 -5.15 -35.90 -16.56
N LEU A 742 -3.92 -35.78 -16.05
CA LEU A 742 -3.58 -35.44 -14.67
C LEU A 742 -2.77 -34.15 -14.61
N LEU A 743 -3.13 -33.27 -13.68
CA LEU A 743 -2.34 -32.09 -13.32
C LEU A 743 -2.12 -32.04 -11.81
N VAL A 744 -0.86 -31.92 -11.39
CA VAL A 744 -0.53 -31.57 -10.01
C VAL A 744 -0.65 -30.06 -9.91
N CYS A 745 -1.56 -29.61 -9.06
CA CYS A 745 -1.84 -28.22 -8.79
C CYS A 745 -1.03 -27.78 -7.56
N ASP A 746 -0.41 -26.63 -7.68
CA ASP A 746 0.26 -25.89 -6.63
C ASP A 746 -0.37 -24.49 -6.51
N GLU A 747 0.06 -23.71 -5.52
CA GLU A 747 -0.44 -22.34 -5.32
C GLU A 747 -0.25 -21.39 -6.52
N ASP A 748 0.63 -21.72 -7.46
CA ASP A 748 0.94 -20.93 -8.66
C ASP A 748 0.17 -21.42 -9.91
N THR A 749 -0.70 -22.43 -9.75
CA THR A 749 -1.41 -23.05 -10.87
C THR A 749 -2.45 -22.11 -11.45
N ALA A 750 -2.15 -21.55 -12.62
CA ALA A 750 -3.08 -20.67 -13.32
C ALA A 750 -4.30 -21.44 -13.88
N THR A 751 -5.48 -20.79 -13.88
CA THR A 751 -6.71 -21.33 -14.48
C THR A 751 -6.52 -21.75 -15.95
N SER A 752 -5.62 -21.08 -16.69
CA SER A 752 -5.30 -21.45 -18.06
C SER A 752 -4.69 -22.85 -18.18
N SER A 753 -3.90 -23.29 -17.20
CA SER A 753 -3.31 -24.63 -17.20
C SER A 753 -4.38 -25.71 -17.00
N LEU A 754 -5.40 -25.41 -16.18
CA LEU A 754 -6.58 -26.28 -15.99
C LEU A 754 -7.41 -26.39 -17.28
N GLU A 755 -7.59 -25.27 -17.99
CA GLU A 755 -8.26 -25.25 -19.30
C GLU A 755 -7.46 -26.04 -20.34
N ASP A 756 -6.14 -25.88 -20.38
CA ASP A 756 -5.29 -26.53 -21.38
C ASP A 756 -5.31 -28.07 -21.20
N ILE A 757 -5.26 -28.58 -19.96
CA ILE A 757 -5.39 -30.02 -19.70
C ILE A 757 -6.80 -30.56 -19.96
N ALA A 758 -7.84 -29.76 -19.74
CA ALA A 758 -9.21 -30.14 -20.07
C ALA A 758 -9.42 -30.23 -21.59
N VAL A 759 -8.81 -29.33 -22.37
CA VAL A 759 -8.81 -29.40 -23.83
C VAL A 759 -8.03 -30.63 -24.31
N GLU A 760 -6.93 -31.00 -23.64
CA GLU A 760 -6.21 -32.24 -23.93
C GLU A 760 -7.09 -33.48 -23.66
N ALA A 761 -7.82 -33.50 -22.54
CA ALA A 761 -8.76 -34.57 -22.21
C ALA A 761 -9.88 -34.71 -23.26
N GLN A 762 -10.49 -33.60 -23.67
CA GLN A 762 -11.50 -33.58 -24.74
C GLN A 762 -10.90 -34.07 -26.07
N GLY A 763 -9.68 -33.67 -26.40
CA GLY A 763 -8.97 -34.13 -27.59
C GLY A 763 -8.70 -35.64 -27.60
N ARG A 764 -8.56 -36.25 -26.42
CA ARG A 764 -8.39 -37.70 -26.22
C ARG A 764 -9.71 -38.46 -26.08
N GLY A 765 -10.84 -37.75 -26.01
CA GLY A 765 -12.14 -38.35 -25.72
C GLY A 765 -12.30 -38.79 -24.26
N GLU A 766 -11.41 -38.35 -23.37
CA GLU A 766 -11.50 -38.57 -21.93
C GLU A 766 -12.51 -37.57 -21.34
N ARG A 767 -13.32 -38.02 -20.38
CA ARG A 767 -14.34 -37.17 -19.71
C ARG A 767 -13.88 -36.63 -18.37
N HIS A 768 -12.84 -37.23 -17.78
CA HIS A 768 -12.39 -36.93 -16.43
C HIS A 768 -11.00 -36.29 -16.48
N VAL A 769 -10.84 -35.18 -15.76
CA VAL A 769 -9.56 -34.53 -15.53
C VAL A 769 -9.22 -34.64 -14.06
N LEU A 770 -8.04 -35.14 -13.73
CA LEU A 770 -7.56 -35.25 -12.37
C LEU A 770 -6.72 -34.04 -11.98
N LEU A 771 -7.13 -33.36 -10.92
CA LEU A 771 -6.39 -32.24 -10.32
C LEU A 771 -5.93 -32.68 -8.92
N LEU A 772 -4.62 -32.78 -8.69
CA LEU A 772 -4.07 -33.16 -7.38
C LEU A 772 -3.57 -31.91 -6.65
N LEU A 773 -4.12 -31.61 -5.49
CA LEU A 773 -3.64 -30.53 -4.63
C LEU A 773 -2.57 -31.05 -3.65
N GLY A 774 -1.50 -30.28 -3.49
CA GLY A 774 -0.43 -30.56 -2.54
C GLY A 774 -0.89 -30.43 -1.09
N GLY A 775 -0.07 -30.96 -0.16
CA GLY A 775 -0.45 -31.10 1.25
C GLY A 775 -0.58 -29.81 2.06
N ASN A 776 -0.07 -28.69 1.53
CA ASN A 776 -0.10 -27.37 2.15
C ASN A 776 -0.89 -26.35 1.32
N ASP A 777 -1.50 -26.79 0.22
CA ASP A 777 -2.27 -25.89 -0.65
C ASP A 777 -3.67 -25.70 -0.06
N ASP A 778 -4.11 -24.45 0.03
CA ASP A 778 -5.45 -24.11 0.50
C ASP A 778 -6.49 -24.52 -0.55
N ALA A 779 -7.18 -25.62 -0.25
CA ALA A 779 -8.21 -26.18 -1.11
C ALA A 779 -9.41 -25.24 -1.28
N GLU A 780 -9.74 -24.45 -0.26
CA GLU A 780 -10.87 -23.51 -0.30
C GLU A 780 -10.55 -22.36 -1.26
N ALA A 781 -9.38 -21.73 -1.09
CA ALA A 781 -8.90 -20.70 -2.00
C ALA A 781 -8.76 -21.23 -3.45
N PHE A 782 -8.31 -22.47 -3.65
CA PHE A 782 -8.25 -23.08 -4.98
C PHE A 782 -9.64 -23.23 -5.62
N CYS A 783 -10.62 -23.70 -4.84
CA CYS A 783 -11.99 -23.88 -5.33
C CYS A 783 -12.61 -22.54 -5.73
N GLU A 784 -12.46 -21.49 -4.91
CA GLU A 784 -12.95 -20.15 -5.20
C GLU A 784 -12.27 -19.54 -6.43
N ALA A 785 -10.94 -19.62 -6.52
CA ALA A 785 -10.18 -19.01 -7.60
C ALA A 785 -10.41 -19.69 -8.95
N HIS A 786 -10.57 -21.02 -8.96
CA HIS A 786 -10.53 -21.79 -10.20
C HIS A 786 -11.82 -22.56 -10.50
N LEU A 787 -12.37 -23.30 -9.54
CA LEU A 787 -13.50 -24.19 -9.80
C LEU A 787 -14.79 -23.40 -10.06
N VAL A 788 -15.05 -22.32 -9.33
CA VAL A 788 -16.23 -21.44 -9.57
C VAL A 788 -16.23 -20.95 -11.02
N TYR A 789 -15.08 -20.49 -11.52
CA TYR A 789 -14.95 -20.08 -12.91
C TYR A 789 -15.16 -21.25 -13.90
N LEU A 790 -14.57 -22.42 -13.65
CA LEU A 790 -14.69 -23.58 -14.55
C LEU A 790 -16.11 -24.14 -14.60
N THR A 791 -16.83 -24.17 -13.48
CA THR A 791 -18.20 -24.66 -13.41
C THR A 791 -19.21 -23.63 -13.93
N GLU A 792 -19.13 -22.38 -13.47
CA GLU A 792 -20.11 -21.35 -13.84
C GLU A 792 -19.87 -20.75 -15.24
N LYS A 793 -18.62 -20.48 -15.61
CA LYS A 793 -18.28 -19.79 -16.87
C LYS A 793 -17.95 -20.76 -18.01
N ARG A 794 -17.35 -21.91 -17.72
CA ARG A 794 -16.96 -22.91 -18.73
C ARG A 794 -17.89 -24.13 -18.81
N HIS A 795 -18.91 -24.22 -17.94
CA HIS A 795 -19.91 -25.29 -17.89
C HIS A 795 -19.32 -26.70 -17.69
N ALA A 796 -18.15 -26.80 -17.05
CA ALA A 796 -17.62 -28.09 -16.58
C ALA A 796 -18.36 -28.52 -15.30
N THR A 797 -18.27 -29.80 -14.95
CA THR A 797 -18.61 -30.26 -13.60
C THR A 797 -17.35 -30.44 -12.78
N ALA A 798 -17.42 -30.24 -11.47
CA ALA A 798 -16.31 -30.48 -10.57
C ALA A 798 -16.80 -31.29 -9.37
N GLN A 799 -15.97 -32.20 -8.89
CA GLN A 799 -16.15 -32.92 -7.64
C GLN A 799 -14.85 -32.86 -6.84
N VAL A 800 -14.97 -32.52 -5.57
CA VAL A 800 -13.84 -32.35 -4.65
C VAL A 800 -13.81 -33.52 -3.68
N PHE A 801 -12.67 -34.21 -3.64
CA PHE A 801 -12.43 -35.38 -2.82
C PHE A 801 -11.26 -35.13 -1.88
N THR A 802 -11.47 -35.30 -0.58
CA THR A 802 -10.37 -35.35 0.39
C THR A 802 -9.97 -36.80 0.66
N VAL A 803 -8.68 -37.11 0.60
CA VAL A 803 -8.18 -38.45 0.94
C VAL A 803 -7.53 -38.42 2.32
N LEU A 804 -8.13 -39.14 3.28
CA LEU A 804 -7.56 -39.29 4.61
C LEU A 804 -6.63 -40.50 4.63
N LEU A 805 -5.32 -40.22 4.71
CA LEU A 805 -4.29 -41.24 4.85
C LEU A 805 -4.06 -41.60 6.33
N PRO A 806 -3.80 -42.88 6.66
CA PRO A 806 -3.60 -43.30 8.04
C PRO A 806 -2.42 -42.59 8.72
N GLN A 807 -1.35 -42.27 7.97
CA GLN A 807 -0.20 -41.58 8.54
C GLN A 807 -0.53 -40.15 8.97
N VAL A 808 -1.40 -39.47 8.22
CA VAL A 808 -1.87 -38.12 8.53
C VAL A 808 -2.73 -38.17 9.79
N ALA A 809 -3.67 -39.11 9.85
CA ALA A 809 -4.51 -39.32 11.01
C ALA A 809 -3.71 -39.63 12.28
N MET A 810 -2.71 -40.51 12.17
CA MET A 810 -1.79 -40.80 13.27
C MET A 810 -1.01 -39.55 13.68
N SER A 811 -0.46 -38.78 12.74
CA SER A 811 0.32 -37.58 13.08
C SER A 811 -0.49 -36.52 13.83
N ILE A 812 -1.80 -36.41 13.57
CA ILE A 812 -2.70 -35.49 14.26
C ILE A 812 -3.15 -36.01 15.62
N THR A 813 -3.24 -37.32 15.81
CA THR A 813 -3.82 -37.94 17.03
C THR A 813 -2.77 -38.56 17.96
N GLU A 814 -1.50 -38.60 17.58
CA GLU A 814 -0.41 -39.08 18.42
C GLU A 814 0.00 -38.04 19.47
N PHE A 815 0.08 -38.48 20.72
CA PHE A 815 0.63 -37.72 21.84
C PHE A 815 2.12 -38.03 21.99
N GLY A 816 3.01 -37.05 21.74
CA GLY A 816 4.45 -37.17 22.02
C GLY A 816 5.37 -37.65 20.89
N GLY A 817 4.95 -37.57 19.62
CA GLY A 817 5.83 -37.81 18.46
C GLY A 817 6.77 -36.63 18.21
N GLY A 818 8.02 -36.88 17.78
CA GLY A 818 9.07 -35.86 17.57
C GLY A 818 8.82 -34.86 16.43
N ALA A 819 7.59 -34.71 15.94
CA ALA A 819 7.17 -33.65 15.05
C ALA A 819 7.01 -32.35 15.86
N LEU A 820 7.38 -31.21 15.28
CA LEU A 820 7.09 -29.91 15.89
C LEU A 820 5.58 -29.75 15.97
N ASN A 821 5.04 -29.31 17.12
CA ASN A 821 3.60 -29.06 17.29
C ASN A 821 3.02 -28.33 16.07
N SER A 822 3.71 -27.27 15.61
CA SER A 822 3.32 -26.45 14.45
C SER A 822 3.03 -27.24 13.16
N GLU A 823 3.69 -28.39 12.95
CA GLU A 823 3.46 -29.24 11.79
C GLU A 823 2.16 -30.04 11.93
N VAL A 824 1.80 -30.43 13.16
CA VAL A 824 0.54 -31.12 13.47
C VAL A 824 -0.63 -30.16 13.31
N GLU A 825 -0.51 -28.94 13.83
CA GLU A 825 -1.54 -27.91 13.70
C GLU A 825 -1.78 -27.54 12.23
N SER A 826 -0.72 -27.34 11.45
CA SER A 826 -0.84 -27.06 10.01
C SER A 826 -1.49 -28.23 9.23
N ARG A 827 -1.22 -29.48 9.59
CA ARG A 827 -1.85 -30.64 8.93
C ARG A 827 -3.33 -30.78 9.26
N LEU A 828 -3.71 -30.46 10.50
CA LEU A 828 -5.11 -30.43 10.91
C LEU A 828 -5.84 -29.32 10.16
N ASP A 829 -5.28 -28.11 10.14
CA ASP A 829 -5.84 -26.96 9.42
C ASP A 829 -6.07 -27.29 7.93
N SER A 830 -5.03 -27.80 7.23
CA SER A 830 -5.14 -28.24 5.84
C SER A 830 -6.22 -29.31 5.62
N LEU A 831 -6.41 -30.23 6.58
CA LEU A 831 -7.47 -31.24 6.51
C LEU A 831 -8.86 -30.62 6.67
N LEU A 832 -9.05 -29.71 7.63
CA LEU A 832 -10.34 -29.07 7.89
C LEU A 832 -10.76 -28.17 6.72
N CYS A 833 -9.85 -27.36 6.19
CA CYS A 833 -10.09 -26.50 5.02
C CYS A 833 -10.46 -27.35 3.78
N ALA A 834 -9.74 -28.45 3.54
CA ALA A 834 -10.06 -29.38 2.46
C ALA A 834 -11.47 -29.99 2.60
N VAL A 835 -11.86 -30.34 3.82
CA VAL A 835 -13.15 -30.97 4.11
C VAL A 835 -14.32 -30.01 3.93
N ARG A 836 -14.17 -28.74 4.28
CA ARG A 836 -15.23 -27.72 4.11
C ARG A 836 -15.74 -27.64 2.67
N VAL A 837 -14.85 -27.78 1.70
CA VAL A 837 -15.18 -27.71 0.26
C VAL A 837 -15.32 -29.06 -0.43
N SER A 838 -15.16 -30.17 0.30
CA SER A 838 -15.21 -31.51 -0.28
C SER A 838 -16.64 -32.06 -0.39
N ASP A 839 -16.96 -32.71 -1.51
CA ASP A 839 -18.18 -33.50 -1.67
C ASP A 839 -18.07 -34.85 -0.94
N ALA A 840 -16.85 -35.38 -0.85
CA ALA A 840 -16.59 -36.69 -0.29
C ALA A 840 -15.21 -36.82 0.35
N LEU A 841 -15.12 -37.66 1.38
CA LEU A 841 -13.88 -38.07 2.02
C LEU A 841 -13.64 -39.57 1.81
N VAL A 842 -12.47 -39.90 1.28
CA VAL A 842 -12.06 -41.28 0.99
C VAL A 842 -11.02 -41.75 1.99
N THR A 843 -11.29 -42.87 2.66
CA THR A 843 -10.33 -43.53 3.55
C THR A 843 -9.64 -44.70 2.83
N MET A 844 -8.35 -44.90 3.10
CA MET A 844 -7.59 -46.04 2.57
C MET A 844 -7.67 -47.29 3.46
N VAL A 845 -8.27 -47.17 4.64
CA VAL A 845 -8.44 -48.24 5.63
C VAL A 845 -9.90 -48.65 5.69
N PRO A 846 -10.21 -49.96 5.68
CA PRO A 846 -11.59 -50.42 5.73
C PRO A 846 -12.26 -49.97 7.02
N PRO A 847 -13.57 -49.63 7.01
CA PRO A 847 -14.25 -49.08 8.19
C PRO A 847 -14.16 -49.97 9.44
N LYS A 848 -13.96 -51.29 9.26
CA LYS A 848 -13.80 -52.27 10.34
C LYS A 848 -12.40 -52.28 10.97
N ALA A 849 -11.43 -51.63 10.36
CA ALA A 849 -10.02 -51.61 10.78
C ALA A 849 -9.49 -50.20 11.05
N LEU A 850 -10.37 -49.18 11.05
CA LEU A 850 -10.00 -47.81 11.41
C LEU A 850 -9.53 -47.77 12.86
N SER A 851 -8.42 -47.08 13.09
CA SER A 851 -7.93 -46.74 14.42
C SER A 851 -8.88 -45.76 15.13
N GLY A 852 -8.76 -45.66 16.46
CA GLY A 852 -9.53 -44.69 17.24
C GLY A 852 -9.29 -43.23 16.81
N GLY A 853 -8.03 -42.91 16.43
CA GLY A 853 -7.67 -41.59 15.93
C GLY A 853 -8.28 -41.27 14.56
N GLU A 854 -8.30 -42.24 13.63
CA GLU A 854 -8.99 -42.08 12.35
C GLU A 854 -10.50 -41.89 12.55
N HIS A 855 -11.12 -42.68 13.43
CA HIS A 855 -12.54 -42.50 13.77
C HIS A 855 -12.83 -41.12 14.34
N ALA A 856 -11.96 -40.61 15.22
CA ALA A 856 -12.11 -39.28 15.81
C ALA A 856 -12.02 -38.17 14.74
N LEU A 857 -11.05 -38.25 13.83
CA LEU A 857 -10.92 -37.26 12.77
C LEU A 857 -12.09 -37.31 11.79
N LEU A 858 -12.59 -38.49 11.44
CA LEU A 858 -13.80 -38.60 10.62
C LEU A 858 -15.01 -37.95 11.31
N GLN A 859 -15.15 -38.09 12.64
CA GLN A 859 -16.19 -37.40 13.40
C GLN A 859 -16.03 -35.88 13.37
N VAL A 860 -14.79 -35.37 13.46
CA VAL A 860 -14.50 -33.94 13.30
C VAL A 860 -14.86 -33.48 11.88
N CYS A 861 -14.46 -34.22 10.84
CA CYS A 861 -14.80 -33.91 9.45
C CYS A 861 -16.32 -33.86 9.20
N CYS A 862 -17.09 -34.79 9.79
CA CYS A 862 -18.57 -34.74 9.72
C CYS A 862 -19.15 -33.45 10.32
N ARG A 863 -18.49 -32.88 11.33
CA ARG A 863 -18.98 -31.66 12.00
C ARG A 863 -18.67 -30.43 11.18
N VAL A 864 -17.48 -30.39 10.58
CA VAL A 864 -17.02 -29.32 9.68
C VAL A 864 -17.87 -29.28 8.41
N ASN A 865 -18.23 -30.44 7.86
CA ASN A 865 -19.08 -30.55 6.68
C ASN A 865 -20.15 -31.64 6.89
N PRO A 866 -21.38 -31.26 7.29
CA PRO A 866 -22.48 -32.19 7.52
C PRO A 866 -22.94 -32.97 6.28
N ASP A 867 -22.66 -32.44 5.08
CA ASP A 867 -23.06 -33.03 3.80
C ASP A 867 -21.98 -33.99 3.22
N LEU A 868 -20.86 -34.14 3.92
CA LEU A 868 -19.71 -34.94 3.47
C LEU A 868 -20.04 -36.44 3.37
N MET A 869 -19.81 -37.02 2.19
CA MET A 869 -19.97 -38.47 1.98
C MET A 869 -18.68 -39.24 2.30
N PHE A 870 -18.78 -40.36 3.02
CA PHE A 870 -17.62 -41.21 3.32
C PHE A 870 -17.54 -42.43 2.40
N PHE A 871 -16.37 -42.63 1.80
CA PHE A 871 -16.08 -43.80 0.97
C PHE A 871 -14.87 -44.56 1.48
N TYR A 872 -14.94 -45.87 1.41
CA TYR A 872 -13.78 -46.73 1.56
C TYR A 872 -13.28 -47.18 0.19
N SER A 873 -11.97 -47.04 -0.01
CA SER A 873 -11.25 -47.39 -1.23
C SER A 873 -11.68 -46.58 -2.46
N TRP A 874 -10.69 -46.05 -3.16
CA TRP A 874 -10.91 -45.34 -4.41
C TRP A 874 -11.45 -46.24 -5.53
N GLU A 875 -11.06 -47.52 -5.55
CA GLU A 875 -11.45 -48.48 -6.60
C GLU A 875 -12.88 -49.01 -6.41
N ALA A 876 -13.30 -49.20 -5.16
CA ALA A 876 -14.59 -49.81 -4.84
C ALA A 876 -15.69 -48.79 -4.51
N ARG A 877 -15.30 -47.55 -4.13
CA ARG A 877 -16.17 -46.45 -3.69
C ARG A 877 -17.35 -46.96 -2.85
N GLN A 878 -17.05 -47.76 -1.84
CA GLN A 878 -18.11 -48.31 -0.98
C GLN A 878 -18.51 -47.24 0.02
N PRO A 879 -19.72 -46.65 -0.09
CA PRO A 879 -20.16 -45.67 0.88
C PRO A 879 -20.32 -46.38 2.23
N PHE A 880 -19.89 -45.72 3.29
CA PHE A 880 -20.17 -46.17 4.65
C PHE A 880 -20.68 -45.01 5.48
N THR A 881 -21.44 -45.32 6.52
CA THR A 881 -21.87 -44.33 7.50
C THR A 881 -21.00 -44.48 8.73
N LEU A 882 -20.59 -43.35 9.29
CA LEU A 882 -19.92 -43.34 10.58
C LEU A 882 -20.99 -43.63 11.64
N GLY A 883 -20.93 -44.80 12.26
CA GLY A 883 -21.83 -45.12 13.36
C GLY A 883 -21.55 -44.19 14.56
N ASN A 884 -22.60 -43.67 15.20
CA ASN A 884 -22.48 -42.91 16.46
C ASN A 884 -22.00 -43.76 17.66
N GLN A 885 -21.62 -45.02 17.44
CA GLN A 885 -21.19 -45.92 18.48
C GLN A 885 -19.66 -45.98 18.49
N MET A 886 -19.06 -45.44 19.55
CA MET A 886 -17.84 -46.07 20.07
C MET A 886 -18.10 -47.57 20.19
N PRO A 887 -17.11 -48.44 19.93
CA PRO A 887 -17.29 -49.88 20.13
C PRO A 887 -17.90 -50.09 21.52
N PRO A 888 -19.05 -50.78 21.62
CA PRO A 888 -19.70 -50.99 22.89
C PRO A 888 -18.76 -51.77 23.80
N ASP A 889 -18.73 -51.35 25.06
CA ASP A 889 -18.13 -52.09 26.17
C ASP A 889 -18.30 -53.59 25.93
N SER A 890 -17.19 -54.29 25.71
CA SER A 890 -17.14 -55.73 25.89
C SER A 890 -17.30 -55.97 27.39
N ASP A 891 -18.54 -55.99 27.82
CA ASP A 891 -18.94 -56.34 29.17
C ASP A 891 -18.74 -57.85 29.34
N SER A 892 -17.50 -58.25 29.60
CA SER A 892 -17.15 -59.55 30.17
C SER A 892 -15.85 -59.46 30.96
N GLY A 893 -15.98 -58.96 32.20
CA GLY A 893 -15.22 -59.37 33.37
C GLY A 893 -13.69 -59.48 33.25
N SER A 894 -12.99 -58.40 33.58
CA SER A 894 -11.82 -58.44 34.47
C SER A 894 -11.37 -57.01 34.75
N ALA A 895 -11.56 -56.57 36.00
CA ALA A 895 -10.96 -55.36 36.52
C ALA A 895 -9.43 -55.51 36.57
N SER A 896 -8.74 -55.12 35.51
CA SER A 896 -7.31 -54.81 35.51
C SER A 896 -6.92 -54.26 34.13
N ASN A 897 -6.52 -52.99 34.10
CA ASN A 897 -6.09 -52.17 32.95
C ASN A 897 -7.18 -51.25 32.34
N ALA A 898 -7.94 -50.57 33.19
CA ALA A 898 -8.65 -49.34 32.79
C ALA A 898 -7.63 -48.18 32.76
N GLY A 899 -7.25 -47.75 31.56
CA GLY A 899 -6.36 -46.61 31.33
C GLY A 899 -5.25 -46.96 30.36
N ALA A 900 -5.45 -46.66 29.07
CA ALA A 900 -4.36 -46.52 28.08
C ALA A 900 -4.81 -46.15 26.65
N THR A 901 -6.11 -46.01 26.34
CA THR A 901 -6.52 -45.75 24.94
C THR A 901 -7.08 -44.33 24.77
N PRO A 902 -6.46 -43.51 23.92
CA PRO A 902 -6.98 -42.20 23.55
C PRO A 902 -8.38 -42.25 22.92
N PHE A 903 -9.22 -41.26 23.20
CA PHE A 903 -10.58 -41.15 22.66
C PHE A 903 -11.03 -39.69 22.47
N LEU A 904 -12.04 -39.48 21.61
CA LEU A 904 -12.61 -38.15 21.35
C LEU A 904 -13.74 -37.84 22.33
N LYS A 905 -13.70 -36.65 22.94
CA LYS A 905 -14.72 -36.14 23.85
C LYS A 905 -15.38 -34.89 23.27
N GLU A 906 -16.70 -34.92 23.11
CA GLU A 906 -17.50 -33.73 22.82
C GLU A 906 -17.86 -33.01 24.11
N LEU A 907 -17.55 -31.73 24.20
CA LEU A 907 -17.88 -30.82 25.28
C LEU A 907 -18.68 -29.65 24.72
N LYS A 908 -19.65 -29.15 25.48
CA LYS A 908 -20.50 -28.03 25.06
C LYS A 908 -20.38 -26.90 26.06
N VAL A 909 -20.08 -25.72 25.57
CA VAL A 909 -19.99 -24.47 26.32
C VAL A 909 -21.25 -23.68 26.01
N ARG A 910 -22.15 -23.55 26.98
CA ARG A 910 -23.47 -22.95 26.78
C ARG A 910 -23.71 -21.79 27.72
N THR A 911 -24.25 -20.70 27.18
CA THR A 911 -24.80 -19.63 28.01
C THR A 911 -26.25 -19.95 28.38
N PRO A 912 -26.75 -19.51 29.55
CA PRO A 912 -28.18 -19.60 29.86
C PRO A 912 -29.03 -18.89 28.78
N THR A 913 -30.20 -19.43 28.47
CA THR A 913 -31.13 -18.81 27.52
C THR A 913 -31.44 -17.38 27.95
N GLY A 914 -31.37 -16.45 27.00
CA GLY A 914 -31.61 -15.02 27.26
C GLY A 914 -30.44 -14.28 27.90
N MET A 915 -29.26 -14.90 28.03
CA MET A 915 -28.02 -14.23 28.42
C MET A 915 -27.03 -14.15 27.26
N PRO A 916 -26.48 -12.95 26.96
CA PRO A 916 -25.48 -12.80 25.92
C PRO A 916 -24.09 -13.24 26.41
N VAL A 917 -23.17 -13.35 25.47
CA VAL A 917 -21.73 -13.47 25.74
C VAL A 917 -21.13 -12.09 26.00
N ALA A 918 -20.20 -12.00 26.95
CA ALA A 918 -19.44 -10.78 27.19
C ALA A 918 -18.47 -10.48 26.03
N PRO A 919 -18.61 -9.36 25.29
CA PRO A 919 -17.78 -9.05 24.11
C PRO A 919 -16.29 -9.00 24.42
N ALA A 920 -15.91 -8.38 25.54
CA ALA A 920 -14.51 -8.29 25.98
C ALA A 920 -13.91 -9.67 26.32
N ALA A 921 -14.72 -10.58 26.90
CA ALA A 921 -14.28 -11.93 27.20
C ALA A 921 -14.11 -12.75 25.91
N LEU A 922 -15.03 -12.60 24.95
CA LEU A 922 -14.91 -13.24 23.65
C LEU A 922 -13.69 -12.72 22.89
N ALA A 923 -13.44 -11.42 22.89
CA ALA A 923 -12.24 -10.81 22.29
C ALA A 923 -10.94 -11.26 22.97
N PHE A 924 -10.95 -11.52 24.27
CA PHE A 924 -9.79 -12.14 24.92
C PHE A 924 -9.49 -13.53 24.32
N LEU A 925 -10.51 -14.34 24.05
CA LEU A 925 -10.33 -15.67 23.44
C LEU A 925 -9.84 -15.62 21.98
N THR A 926 -9.85 -14.45 21.32
CA THR A 926 -9.27 -14.28 19.99
C THR A 926 -7.78 -14.01 20.00
N HIS A 927 -7.16 -13.85 21.18
CA HIS A 927 -5.72 -13.65 21.28
C HIS A 927 -4.97 -14.99 21.12
N PRO A 928 -3.87 -15.04 20.34
CA PRO A 928 -3.09 -16.25 20.15
C PRO A 928 -2.64 -16.90 21.47
N GLY A 929 -2.72 -18.23 21.56
CA GLY A 929 -2.28 -19.04 22.70
C GLY A 929 -3.27 -19.13 23.88
N VAL A 930 -4.42 -18.45 23.83
CA VAL A 930 -5.37 -18.46 24.96
C VAL A 930 -5.98 -19.83 25.22
N LEU A 931 -6.07 -20.69 24.19
CA LEU A 931 -6.54 -22.06 24.33
C LEU A 931 -5.43 -23.09 24.60
N ASP A 932 -4.19 -22.67 24.87
CA ASP A 932 -3.05 -23.54 25.15
C ASP A 932 -3.32 -24.55 26.28
N CYS A 933 -4.25 -24.25 27.19
CA CYS A 933 -4.68 -25.20 28.23
C CYS A 933 -5.21 -26.54 27.69
N PHE A 934 -5.72 -26.59 26.46
CA PHE A 934 -6.14 -27.83 25.79
C PHE A 934 -5.00 -28.54 25.04
N TYR A 935 -3.79 -28.01 25.08
CA TYR A 935 -2.59 -28.55 24.40
C TYR A 935 -1.42 -28.75 25.37
N ALA A 936 -1.42 -28.06 26.51
CA ALA A 936 -0.44 -28.16 27.56
C ALA A 936 -0.43 -29.58 28.16
N ALA A 937 0.76 -30.14 28.35
CA ALA A 937 1.03 -31.49 28.85
C ALA A 937 0.87 -32.65 27.85
N GLY A 938 0.37 -32.44 26.63
CA GLY A 938 0.22 -33.51 25.64
C GLY A 938 -0.74 -34.62 26.09
N GLU A 939 -1.66 -34.29 27.01
CA GLU A 939 -2.67 -35.21 27.54
C GLU A 939 -4.02 -35.03 26.85
N CYS A 940 -4.29 -33.83 26.33
CA CYS A 940 -5.43 -33.53 25.49
C CYS A 940 -5.01 -32.64 24.31
N ARG A 941 -5.85 -32.61 23.27
CA ARG A 941 -5.69 -31.76 22.07
C ARG A 941 -7.06 -31.34 21.57
N LEU A 942 -7.33 -30.05 21.50
CA LEU A 942 -8.56 -29.53 20.89
C LEU A 942 -8.43 -29.65 19.37
N LEU A 943 -9.35 -30.40 18.75
CA LEU A 943 -9.35 -30.66 17.30
C LEU A 943 -10.34 -29.77 16.54
N PHE A 944 -11.37 -29.26 17.22
CA PHE A 944 -12.43 -28.47 16.62
C PHE A 944 -13.16 -27.67 17.69
N ALA A 945 -13.43 -26.40 17.40
CA ALA A 945 -14.39 -25.59 18.14
C ALA A 945 -15.23 -24.80 17.13
N GLU A 946 -16.55 -24.87 17.26
CA GLU A 946 -17.47 -24.09 16.42
C GLU A 946 -18.79 -23.83 17.15
N GLY A 947 -19.37 -22.67 16.94
CA GLY A 947 -20.73 -22.38 17.39
C GLY A 947 -21.18 -20.94 17.23
N ASP A 948 -22.48 -20.74 17.35
CA ASP A 948 -23.12 -19.43 17.25
C ASP A 948 -23.25 -18.81 18.64
N VAL A 949 -22.83 -17.56 18.76
CA VAL A 949 -22.93 -16.79 20.00
C VAL A 949 -23.70 -15.49 19.81
N TRP A 950 -24.40 -15.07 20.85
CA TRP A 950 -25.08 -13.80 20.86
C TRP A 950 -24.22 -12.73 21.53
N VAL A 951 -23.83 -11.73 20.73
CA VAL A 951 -23.10 -10.55 21.16
C VAL A 951 -24.09 -9.39 21.29
N PRO A 952 -24.22 -8.74 22.46
CA PRO A 952 -25.31 -7.81 22.74
C PRO A 952 -25.23 -6.50 21.94
N THR A 953 -24.01 -6.07 21.59
CA THR A 953 -23.72 -4.88 20.77
C THR A 953 -23.94 -5.08 19.27
N ARG A 954 -24.21 -6.30 18.81
CA ARG A 954 -24.32 -6.66 17.38
C ARG A 954 -25.74 -6.93 16.91
N GLY A 955 -26.74 -6.46 17.66
CA GLY A 955 -28.15 -6.49 17.24
C GLY A 955 -28.72 -7.90 17.06
N SER A 956 -29.24 -8.19 15.87
CA SER A 956 -29.82 -9.50 15.49
C SER A 956 -28.82 -10.45 14.83
N THR A 957 -27.59 -10.03 14.58
CA THR A 957 -26.60 -10.86 13.88
C THR A 957 -25.89 -11.78 14.87
N GLN A 958 -25.79 -13.07 14.54
CA GLN A 958 -25.02 -14.06 15.30
C GLN A 958 -23.52 -13.76 15.16
N GLY A 959 -22.75 -13.97 16.23
CA GLY A 959 -21.30 -14.13 16.10
C GLY A 959 -21.02 -15.61 15.84
N PHE A 960 -20.55 -15.94 14.64
CA PHE A 960 -20.06 -17.27 14.35
C PHE A 960 -18.64 -17.40 14.91
N VAL A 961 -18.42 -18.35 15.80
CA VAL A 961 -17.14 -18.56 16.45
C VAL A 961 -16.54 -19.86 15.96
N CYS A 962 -15.30 -19.84 15.48
CA CYS A 962 -14.58 -21.05 15.08
C CYS A 962 -13.14 -21.08 15.64
N LEU A 963 -12.52 -22.26 15.63
CA LEU A 963 -11.15 -22.47 16.11
C LEU A 963 -10.12 -22.08 15.04
N ASP A 964 -9.18 -21.21 15.40
CA ASP A 964 -7.90 -21.12 14.70
C ASP A 964 -6.94 -22.16 15.30
N THR A 965 -6.76 -23.25 14.57
CA THR A 965 -5.92 -24.36 15.00
C THR A 965 -4.43 -24.02 15.03
N VAL A 966 -3.97 -23.02 14.27
CA VAL A 966 -2.55 -22.63 14.19
C VAL A 966 -2.19 -21.67 15.33
N SER A 967 -3.08 -20.73 15.65
CA SER A 967 -2.85 -19.73 16.70
C SER A 967 -3.37 -20.14 18.07
N HIS A 968 -4.05 -21.29 18.19
CA HIS A 968 -4.71 -21.76 19.43
C HIS A 968 -5.64 -20.69 20.04
N CYS A 969 -6.45 -20.05 19.21
CA CYS A 969 -7.43 -19.05 19.62
C CYS A 969 -8.75 -19.22 18.86
N LEU A 970 -9.76 -18.43 19.22
CA LEU A 970 -11.03 -18.38 18.51
C LEU A 970 -11.04 -17.23 17.50
N THR A 971 -11.65 -17.45 16.34
CA THR A 971 -11.99 -16.40 15.38
C THR A 971 -13.49 -16.14 15.46
N VAL A 972 -13.89 -14.89 15.21
CA VAL A 972 -15.29 -14.45 15.30
C VAL A 972 -15.67 -13.74 14.01
N GLU A 973 -16.67 -14.28 13.32
CA GLU A 973 -17.17 -13.81 12.03
C GLU A 973 -18.68 -13.48 12.13
N PRO A 974 -19.22 -12.63 11.25
CA PRO A 974 -20.66 -12.40 11.17
C PRO A 974 -21.38 -13.67 10.71
N GLY A 975 -22.26 -14.19 11.57
CA GLY A 975 -23.11 -15.35 11.31
C GLY A 975 -24.48 -14.97 10.73
N LYS A 976 -25.43 -15.90 10.81
CA LYS A 976 -26.82 -15.66 10.36
C LYS A 976 -27.56 -14.73 11.32
N GLU A 977 -28.65 -14.14 10.86
CA GLU A 977 -29.54 -13.41 11.77
C GLU A 977 -30.31 -14.40 12.66
N TRP A 978 -30.49 -14.03 13.93
CA TRP A 978 -31.36 -14.77 14.85
C TRP A 978 -32.80 -14.78 14.32
N ALA A 979 -33.39 -15.97 14.22
CA ALA A 979 -34.77 -16.13 13.73
C ALA A 979 -35.83 -15.51 14.67
N ASP A 980 -35.50 -15.39 15.97
CA ASP A 980 -36.38 -14.86 16.99
C ASP A 980 -36.07 -13.38 17.28
N GLU A 981 -37.08 -12.52 17.15
CA GLU A 981 -36.99 -11.08 17.52
C GLU A 981 -36.84 -10.89 19.04
N SER A 982 -37.15 -11.93 19.83
CA SER A 982 -37.07 -11.93 21.29
C SER A 982 -35.68 -12.32 21.77
N ASN A 983 -35.01 -11.40 22.45
CA ASN A 983 -33.73 -11.66 23.11
C ASN A 983 -33.80 -12.77 24.19
N ALA A 984 -34.98 -13.06 24.74
CA ALA A 984 -35.16 -14.03 25.83
C ALA A 984 -34.99 -15.49 25.38
N ASP A 985 -35.10 -15.75 24.08
CA ASP A 985 -35.09 -17.11 23.51
C ASP A 985 -33.73 -17.46 22.87
N ARG A 986 -32.81 -16.50 22.79
CA ARG A 986 -31.46 -16.68 22.23
C ARG A 986 -30.59 -17.53 23.14
N THR A 987 -29.85 -18.46 22.54
CA THR A 987 -28.91 -19.34 23.25
C THR A 987 -27.57 -19.36 22.53
N SER A 988 -26.49 -18.95 23.21
CA SER A 988 -25.14 -19.11 22.69
C SER A 988 -24.61 -20.50 23.04
N GLU A 989 -24.15 -21.25 22.04
CA GLU A 989 -23.60 -22.60 22.20
C GLU A 989 -22.33 -22.75 21.36
N LEU A 990 -21.23 -23.11 22.01
CA LEU A 990 -19.96 -23.47 21.39
C LEU A 990 -19.68 -24.96 21.63
N THR A 991 -19.46 -25.73 20.57
CA THR A 991 -19.14 -27.16 20.64
C THR A 991 -17.64 -27.36 20.51
N LEU A 992 -17.04 -28.10 21.43
CA LEU A 992 -15.61 -28.44 21.47
C LEU A 992 -15.43 -29.95 21.27
N LEU A 993 -14.57 -30.37 20.34
CA LEU A 993 -14.15 -31.76 20.19
C LEU A 993 -12.69 -31.90 20.63
N VAL A 994 -12.49 -32.58 21.77
CA VAL A 994 -11.18 -32.71 22.41
C VAL A 994 -10.72 -34.16 22.36
N TRP A 995 -9.58 -34.39 21.72
CA TRP A 995 -8.89 -35.67 21.75
C TRP A 995 -8.17 -35.83 23.08
N CYS A 996 -8.47 -36.89 23.84
CA CYS A 996 -7.99 -37.08 25.20
C CYS A 996 -7.20 -38.39 25.29
N ALA A 997 -6.05 -38.39 25.95
CA ALA A 997 -5.21 -39.58 26.12
C ALA A 997 -5.87 -40.64 27.03
N ASN A 998 -6.68 -40.22 28.00
CA ASN A 998 -7.37 -41.06 28.97
C ASN A 998 -8.53 -40.29 29.65
N ASP A 999 -9.27 -40.96 30.54
CA ASP A 999 -10.40 -40.37 31.27
C ASP A 999 -10.00 -39.21 32.19
N ALA A 1000 -8.77 -39.22 32.74
CA ALA A 1000 -8.29 -38.13 33.58
C ALA A 1000 -8.09 -36.84 32.76
N ALA A 1001 -7.50 -36.96 31.56
CA ALA A 1001 -7.37 -35.86 30.62
C ALA A 1001 -8.73 -35.33 30.14
N ALA A 1002 -9.71 -36.21 29.91
CA ALA A 1002 -11.07 -35.81 29.56
C ALA A 1002 -11.76 -35.01 30.69
N ASN A 1003 -11.53 -35.39 31.95
CA ASN A 1003 -12.02 -34.63 33.10
C ASN A 1003 -11.34 -33.27 33.22
N ALA A 1004 -10.03 -33.17 32.95
CA ALA A 1004 -9.31 -31.90 32.91
C ALA A 1004 -9.86 -30.98 31.80
N ALA A 1005 -10.04 -31.50 30.59
CA ALA A 1005 -10.65 -30.78 29.47
C ALA A 1005 -12.07 -30.28 29.81
N ALA A 1006 -12.88 -31.07 30.53
CA ALA A 1006 -14.20 -30.65 30.99
C ALA A 1006 -14.13 -29.48 31.99
N VAL A 1007 -13.11 -29.44 32.87
CA VAL A 1007 -12.87 -28.29 33.77
C VAL A 1007 -12.48 -27.04 32.98
N HIS A 1008 -11.65 -27.18 31.94
CA HIS A 1008 -11.31 -26.06 31.05
C HIS A 1008 -12.54 -25.54 30.30
N ALA A 1009 -13.38 -26.42 29.74
CA ALA A 1009 -14.63 -26.03 29.09
C ALA A 1009 -15.60 -25.32 30.05
N ALA A 1010 -15.75 -25.82 31.29
CA ALA A 1010 -16.57 -25.15 32.31
C ALA A 1010 -16.02 -23.79 32.74
N THR A 1011 -14.70 -23.59 32.64
CA THR A 1011 -14.06 -22.31 32.91
C THR A 1011 -14.34 -21.32 31.77
N LEU A 1012 -14.22 -21.76 30.52
CA LEU A 1012 -14.61 -20.98 29.34
C LEU A 1012 -16.08 -20.56 29.41
N GLU A 1013 -16.97 -21.47 29.82
CA GLU A 1013 -18.39 -21.17 29.98
C GLU A 1013 -18.64 -20.01 30.95
N LYS A 1014 -18.01 -20.05 32.13
CA LYS A 1014 -18.12 -18.98 33.12
C LYS A 1014 -17.48 -17.67 32.65
N GLN A 1015 -16.41 -17.74 31.87
CA GLN A 1015 -15.75 -16.56 31.34
C GLN A 1015 -16.59 -15.86 30.28
N LEU A 1016 -17.20 -16.63 29.38
CA LEU A 1016 -18.05 -16.12 28.30
C LEU A 1016 -19.39 -15.58 28.81
N GLN A 1017 -19.95 -16.16 29.87
CA GLN A 1017 -21.18 -15.68 30.49
C GLN A 1017 -21.05 -14.21 30.93
N TRP A 1018 -22.07 -13.42 30.58
CA TRP A 1018 -22.20 -12.04 31.06
C TRP A 1018 -22.30 -11.99 32.59
N SER A 1019 -21.54 -11.08 33.20
CA SER A 1019 -21.61 -10.81 34.64
C SER A 1019 -21.72 -9.32 34.88
N GLU A 1020 -22.81 -8.87 35.49
CA GLU A 1020 -23.04 -7.44 35.77
C GLU A 1020 -21.90 -6.79 36.57
N ALA A 1021 -21.25 -7.55 37.46
CA ALA A 1021 -20.15 -7.08 38.28
C ALA A 1021 -18.85 -6.87 37.50
N ARG A 1022 -18.66 -7.57 36.37
CA ARG A 1022 -17.46 -7.49 35.52
C ARG A 1022 -17.69 -6.63 34.29
N ASP A 1023 -18.84 -6.78 33.65
CA ASP A 1023 -19.12 -6.29 32.29
C ASP A 1023 -20.07 -5.08 32.27
N GLY A 1024 -20.65 -4.72 33.43
CA GLY A 1024 -21.55 -3.57 33.59
C GLY A 1024 -23.02 -3.96 33.67
N SER A 1025 -23.88 -2.99 34.03
CA SER A 1025 -25.32 -3.21 34.26
C SER A 1025 -26.18 -3.15 32.99
N ASP A 1026 -25.66 -2.62 31.88
CA ASP A 1026 -26.35 -2.52 30.59
C ASP A 1026 -25.53 -3.18 29.48
N TRP A 1027 -26.05 -4.26 28.92
CA TRP A 1027 -25.45 -5.04 27.84
C TRP A 1027 -25.29 -4.28 26.50
N LEU A 1028 -26.08 -3.23 26.24
CA LEU A 1028 -26.03 -2.45 25.00
C LEU A 1028 -24.94 -1.39 25.04
N LEU A 1029 -24.47 -1.04 26.24
CA LEU A 1029 -23.38 -0.10 26.48
C LEU A 1029 -22.07 -0.82 26.81
N ALA A 1030 -22.03 -2.15 26.62
CA ALA A 1030 -20.86 -2.96 26.85
C ALA A 1030 -19.68 -2.50 25.98
N TYR A 1031 -18.48 -2.47 26.56
CA TYR A 1031 -17.27 -2.28 25.79
C TYR A 1031 -17.06 -3.47 24.84
N ASP A 1032 -17.04 -3.18 23.54
CA ASP A 1032 -16.93 -4.18 22.49
C ASP A 1032 -15.66 -3.95 21.65
N PRO A 1033 -14.56 -4.65 21.98
CA PRO A 1033 -13.31 -4.60 21.24
C PRO A 1033 -13.27 -5.56 20.04
N LEU A 1034 -14.37 -6.25 19.69
CA LEU A 1034 -14.40 -7.14 18.53
C LEU A 1034 -14.34 -6.33 17.22
N PRO A 1035 -13.77 -6.88 16.14
CA PRO A 1035 -13.75 -6.24 14.82
C PRO A 1035 -15.12 -5.69 14.40
N GLN A 1036 -15.16 -4.54 13.71
CA GLN A 1036 -16.41 -4.05 13.13
C GLN A 1036 -16.86 -5.01 12.03
N TRP A 1037 -18.16 -5.32 12.00
CA TRP A 1037 -18.78 -6.06 10.90
C TRP A 1037 -19.29 -5.03 9.90
N ASP A 1038 -18.91 -5.19 8.63
CA ASP A 1038 -19.30 -4.28 7.53
C ASP A 1038 -20.80 -4.36 7.19
#